data_AF-A0AAV2ZBA5-F1
#
_entry.id   AF-A0AAV2ZBA5-F1
#
_cell.length_a   1.000
_cell.length_b   1.000
_cell.length_c   1.000
_cell.angle_alpha   90.00
_cell.angle_beta   90.00
_cell.angle_gamma   90.00
#
_symmetry.space_group_name_H-M   'P 1'
#
loop_
_entity.id
_entity.type
_entity.pdbx_description
1 polymer ?
#
loop_
_entity_poly.entity_id
_entity_poly.type
_entity_poly.pdbx_seq_one_letter_code
_entity_poly.pdbx_strand_id
1 'polypeptide(L)'
;MKSASKQEDRSSTAKLIRLWRAVRTTPAKKILMLIRRVAVFATAAFYVVIAIEGTISSLRVISGIELPKTAVNAYRARILPEMIGNGSIRDGPLLSLLQNNWMPREDTLYLDDSDYHSFQRCSQPSPVDAVYRNEFLRTVYAALVNGVAYNVTYLTDYELVLPLVDCTASALKLGDATTAGLVYVLRLREAPHTIALLSVVISNQDYQAVSRMDRGSAAVATLALITHANETTTYDFAISLGYPHASFRFEAYEFLGVTNDSRWMVRRISNSWGDPDSTLLTARRTGFYHGSEVEQSNIINNVWALESNPKDAISVRKWSGVTVAHDSWAWVHCFHLLLAAEVMFHLIVLLLITYNNLRLGKIWFGGPFAAISTTLLFRGTLVLLTWVIDRFWSLMEFVVSDASMISPAVDVSIDPSIMHIDLLTIFLSTVGLVGNLLRERVDPALAVILFEVGFQFRLSILTWLPSVTAKVSDSSMSIYTTRNLVPNEDATLHSPMRAWGAYPLLGSDPAFVVAALSPTFFSLLMVVAYIGMRKIYFRHSRLKTTTHTMTAVIPEEPATTSALPKLMTNFEIATGAVLTGQFGLICDFKNHRFIKGMRYASADGIYMNGFVISDNKYLIQTGDLPAIVLMKLIRRRFRNVFIFDVQLNDVQPLARLVYPDTLKWSDLVSLNLSVLS
;
A
#
# COMPACT_ATOMS: atom_id res chain seq x y z
N MET A 1 43.16 -46.33 -6.10
CA MET A 1 42.62 -44.95 -5.93
C MET A 1 41.12 -44.83 -5.58
N LYS A 2 40.28 -45.89 -5.61
CA LYS A 2 38.84 -45.79 -5.24
C LYS A 2 38.48 -46.14 -3.78
N SER A 3 39.47 -46.47 -2.94
CA SER A 3 39.27 -46.84 -1.53
C SER A 3 39.44 -45.65 -0.57
N ALA A 4 40.30 -44.68 -0.90
CA ALA A 4 40.63 -43.57 -0.01
C ALA A 4 39.53 -42.48 0.08
N SER A 5 38.77 -42.21 -1.00
CA SER A 5 37.76 -41.14 -0.98
C SER A 5 36.49 -41.48 -0.20
N LYS A 6 36.23 -42.77 0.07
CA LYS A 6 35.02 -43.23 0.79
C LYS A 6 35.18 -43.17 2.31
N GLN A 7 36.42 -43.06 2.79
CA GLN A 7 36.75 -43.01 4.21
C GLN A 7 36.77 -41.57 4.74
N GLU A 8 37.06 -40.60 3.88
CA GLU A 8 37.06 -39.18 4.20
C GLU A 8 35.63 -38.59 4.27
N ASP A 9 34.70 -39.09 3.45
CA ASP A 9 33.31 -38.65 3.43
C ASP A 9 32.45 -39.21 4.59
N ARG A 10 32.87 -40.36 5.17
CA ARG A 10 32.32 -40.89 6.43
C ARG A 10 32.81 -40.12 7.65
N SER A 11 33.97 -39.47 7.57
CA SER A 11 34.56 -38.65 8.64
C SER A 11 33.87 -37.28 8.76
N SER A 12 33.54 -36.64 7.62
CA SER A 12 32.82 -35.36 7.56
C SER A 12 31.36 -35.49 8.05
N THR A 13 30.65 -36.53 7.59
CA THR A 13 29.29 -36.85 8.03
C THR A 13 29.25 -37.30 9.49
N ALA A 14 30.23 -38.07 9.96
CA ALA A 14 30.35 -38.41 11.39
C ALA A 14 30.70 -37.19 12.26
N LYS A 15 31.48 -36.21 11.76
CA LYS A 15 31.73 -34.92 12.42
C LYS A 15 30.48 -34.04 12.47
N LEU A 16 29.70 -33.94 11.39
CA LEU A 16 28.41 -33.25 11.35
C LEU A 16 27.39 -33.91 12.29
N ILE A 17 27.35 -35.24 12.34
CA ILE A 17 26.50 -36.01 13.27
C ILE A 17 26.99 -35.86 14.72
N ARG A 18 28.30 -35.73 14.97
CA ARG A 18 28.87 -35.41 16.29
C ARG A 18 28.60 -33.96 16.71
N LEU A 19 28.65 -33.00 15.80
CA LEU A 19 28.24 -31.60 16.04
C LEU A 19 26.74 -31.54 16.39
N TRP A 20 25.89 -32.27 15.64
CA TRP A 20 24.47 -32.42 15.93
C TRP A 20 24.18 -33.19 17.22
N ARG A 21 25.02 -34.16 17.61
CA ARG A 21 24.93 -34.84 18.92
C ARG A 21 25.43 -33.98 20.08
N ALA A 22 26.42 -33.10 19.88
CA ALA A 22 26.88 -32.14 20.88
C ALA A 22 25.83 -31.06 21.20
N VAL A 23 24.93 -30.77 20.25
CA VAL A 23 23.73 -29.94 20.46
C VAL A 23 22.67 -30.65 21.33
N ARG A 24 22.79 -31.98 21.54
CA ARG A 24 21.75 -32.79 22.20
C ARG A 24 21.75 -32.71 23.73
N THR A 25 22.80 -32.19 24.38
CA THR A 25 22.91 -32.10 25.86
C THR A 25 23.53 -30.80 26.41
N THR A 26 23.51 -29.68 25.66
CA THR A 26 24.28 -28.47 26.00
C THR A 26 23.42 -27.23 26.32
N PRO A 27 23.95 -26.25 27.09
CA PRO A 27 23.32 -24.95 27.36
C PRO A 27 22.84 -24.22 26.09
N ALA A 28 23.47 -24.48 24.94
CA ALA A 28 23.06 -23.99 23.62
C ALA A 28 21.60 -24.31 23.27
N LYS A 29 21.07 -25.50 23.62
CA LYS A 29 19.67 -25.86 23.34
C LYS A 29 18.70 -25.06 24.21
N LYS A 30 19.07 -24.77 25.47
CA LYS A 30 18.28 -23.92 26.36
C LYS A 30 18.26 -22.48 25.86
N ILE A 31 19.41 -21.97 25.40
CA ILE A 31 19.53 -20.64 24.79
C ILE A 31 18.68 -20.54 23.52
N LEU A 32 18.76 -21.52 22.61
CA LEU A 32 17.96 -21.52 21.38
C LEU A 32 16.46 -21.57 21.66
N MET A 33 16.02 -22.34 22.66
CA MET A 33 14.61 -22.35 23.08
C MET A 33 14.17 -21.00 23.67
N LEU A 34 15.06 -20.33 24.42
CA LEU A 34 14.78 -19.01 24.96
C LEU A 34 14.66 -17.97 23.84
N ILE A 35 15.60 -17.97 22.88
CA ILE A 35 15.56 -17.10 21.69
C ILE A 35 14.25 -17.31 20.93
N ARG A 36 13.86 -18.56 20.68
CA ARG A 36 12.59 -18.88 20.03
C ARG A 36 11.38 -18.34 20.79
N ARG A 37 11.35 -18.46 22.12
CA ARG A 37 10.26 -17.92 22.96
C ARG A 37 10.18 -16.40 22.88
N VAL A 38 11.32 -15.72 22.95
CA VAL A 38 11.41 -14.26 22.80
C VAL A 38 10.96 -13.84 21.40
N ALA A 39 11.34 -14.57 20.35
CA ALA A 39 10.89 -14.30 18.99
C ALA A 39 9.36 -14.40 18.85
N VAL A 40 8.73 -15.43 19.40
CA VAL A 40 7.25 -15.55 19.38
C VAL A 40 6.60 -14.38 20.13
N PHE A 41 7.14 -14.00 21.29
CA PHE A 41 6.65 -12.82 22.02
C PHE A 41 6.76 -11.55 21.18
N ALA A 42 7.92 -11.32 20.57
CA ALA A 42 8.17 -10.19 19.69
C ALA A 42 7.21 -10.18 18.49
N THR A 43 6.91 -11.34 17.88
CA THR A 43 5.95 -11.40 16.77
C THR A 43 4.51 -11.07 17.19
N ALA A 44 4.10 -11.40 18.41
CA ALA A 44 2.80 -11.02 18.93
C ALA A 44 2.72 -9.51 19.23
N ALA A 45 3.80 -8.92 19.77
CA ALA A 45 3.89 -7.48 19.94
C ALA A 45 3.91 -6.75 18.59
N PHE A 46 4.62 -7.28 17.60
CA PHE A 46 4.65 -6.77 16.24
C PHE A 46 3.26 -6.79 15.58
N TYR A 47 2.49 -7.88 15.74
CA TYR A 47 1.09 -7.93 15.29
C TYR A 47 0.24 -6.81 15.90
N VAL A 48 0.40 -6.50 17.20
CA VAL A 48 -0.29 -5.37 17.85
C VAL A 48 0.10 -4.04 17.22
N VAL A 49 1.39 -3.82 16.95
CA VAL A 49 1.89 -2.60 16.31
C VAL A 49 1.23 -2.42 14.94
N ILE A 50 1.29 -3.44 14.08
CA ILE A 50 0.68 -3.38 12.74
C ILE A 50 -0.83 -3.15 12.82
N ALA A 51 -1.53 -3.77 13.78
CA ALA A 51 -2.97 -3.58 13.96
C ALA A 51 -3.33 -2.14 14.38
N ILE A 52 -2.50 -1.52 15.23
CA ILE A 52 -2.65 -0.11 15.62
C ILE A 52 -2.34 0.80 14.42
N GLU A 53 -1.27 0.53 13.66
CA GLU A 53 -0.91 1.28 12.46
C GLU A 53 -2.02 1.22 11.39
N GLY A 54 -2.58 0.03 11.13
CA GLY A 54 -3.73 -0.15 10.24
C GLY A 54 -4.97 0.62 10.73
N THR A 55 -5.23 0.66 12.03
CA THR A 55 -6.33 1.45 12.62
C THR A 55 -6.10 2.96 12.44
N ILE A 56 -4.89 3.45 12.72
CA ILE A 56 -4.54 4.87 12.53
C ILE A 56 -4.71 5.26 11.06
N SER A 57 -4.25 4.39 10.15
CA SER A 57 -4.36 4.61 8.70
C SER A 57 -5.82 4.63 8.26
N SER A 58 -6.64 3.71 8.77
CA SER A 58 -8.10 3.72 8.54
C SER A 58 -8.73 5.05 8.95
N LEU A 59 -8.39 5.58 10.14
CA LEU A 59 -8.89 6.87 10.61
C LEU A 59 -8.42 8.05 9.73
N ARG A 60 -7.19 8.00 9.21
CA ARG A 60 -6.64 9.04 8.32
C ARG A 60 -7.33 9.04 6.96
N VAL A 61 -7.56 7.87 6.37
CA VAL A 61 -8.20 7.77 5.05
C VAL A 61 -9.67 8.20 5.12
N ILE A 62 -10.37 7.95 6.24
CA ILE A 62 -11.72 8.51 6.48
C ILE A 62 -11.72 10.04 6.42
N SER A 63 -10.71 10.69 7.00
CA SER A 63 -10.61 12.16 6.94
C SER A 63 -10.14 12.71 5.59
N GLY A 64 -9.74 11.84 4.66
CA GLY A 64 -8.96 12.20 3.48
C GLY A 64 -7.48 12.37 3.84
N ILE A 65 -6.62 11.58 3.20
CA ILE A 65 -5.16 11.66 3.39
C ILE A 65 -4.49 12.19 2.12
N GLU A 66 -3.54 13.10 2.32
CA GLU A 66 -2.59 13.54 1.30
C GLU A 66 -1.37 12.61 1.35
N LEU A 67 -1.12 11.89 0.26
CA LEU A 67 0.04 11.00 0.12
C LEU A 67 1.24 11.76 -0.47
N PRO A 68 2.47 11.22 -0.38
CA PRO A 68 3.67 11.90 -0.83
C PRO A 68 3.57 12.41 -2.26
N LYS A 69 4.16 13.59 -2.50
CA LYS A 69 4.16 14.24 -3.81
C LYS A 69 4.90 13.38 -4.84
N THR A 70 4.21 13.00 -5.90
CA THR A 70 4.76 12.23 -7.02
C THR A 70 5.11 13.18 -8.17
N ALA A 71 6.37 13.13 -8.62
CA ALA A 71 6.77 13.78 -9.86
C ALA A 71 6.35 12.90 -11.03
N VAL A 72 5.58 13.46 -11.96
CA VAL A 72 5.19 12.78 -13.20
C VAL A 72 6.25 13.11 -14.26
N ASN A 73 6.48 12.16 -15.18
CA ASN A 73 7.44 12.34 -16.27
C ASN A 73 7.24 13.68 -17.00
N ALA A 74 8.34 14.41 -17.22
CA ALA A 74 8.29 15.72 -17.85
C ALA A 74 8.12 15.60 -19.36
N TYR A 75 7.22 16.40 -19.95
CA TYR A 75 7.22 16.56 -21.40
C TYR A 75 8.38 17.46 -21.81
N ARG A 76 9.10 17.07 -22.86
CA ARG A 76 10.28 17.78 -23.34
C ARG A 76 10.22 17.99 -24.85
N ALA A 77 10.58 19.18 -25.29
CA ALA A 77 10.81 19.55 -26.68
C ALA A 77 12.31 19.83 -26.85
N ARG A 78 12.97 19.21 -27.83
CA ARG A 78 14.43 19.23 -27.93
C ARG A 78 14.94 20.44 -28.72
N ILE A 79 14.20 20.85 -29.74
CA ILE A 79 14.69 21.82 -30.75
C ILE A 79 14.42 23.25 -30.29
N LEU A 80 13.26 23.49 -29.67
CA LEU A 80 12.84 24.83 -29.23
C LEU A 80 13.90 25.60 -28.41
N PRO A 81 14.58 25.00 -27.41
CA PRO A 81 15.65 25.68 -26.66
C PRO A 81 16.83 26.15 -27.52
N GLU A 82 17.15 25.40 -28.57
CA GLU A 82 18.24 25.71 -29.50
C GLU A 82 17.85 26.91 -30.38
N MET A 83 16.57 27.00 -30.75
CA MET A 83 16.03 28.07 -31.61
C MET A 83 15.91 29.43 -30.91
N ILE A 84 15.84 29.47 -29.57
CA ILE A 84 15.97 30.71 -28.79
C ILE A 84 17.38 31.30 -28.95
N GLY A 85 18.42 30.45 -29.06
CA GLY A 85 19.82 30.89 -29.01
C GLY A 85 20.25 31.36 -27.61
N ASN A 86 21.28 32.21 -27.54
CA ASN A 86 21.85 32.73 -26.29
C ASN A 86 21.63 34.24 -26.09
N GLY A 87 20.91 34.90 -27.02
CA GLY A 87 20.76 36.35 -27.07
C GLY A 87 19.31 36.79 -27.25
N SER A 88 19.08 37.81 -28.08
CA SER A 88 17.73 38.21 -28.51
C SER A 88 17.16 37.18 -29.50
N ILE A 89 15.85 36.94 -29.43
CA ILE A 89 15.15 36.07 -30.39
C ILE A 89 15.32 36.55 -31.83
N ARG A 90 15.40 37.86 -32.05
CA ARG A 90 15.51 38.47 -33.38
C ARG A 90 16.73 37.98 -34.17
N ASP A 91 17.87 37.87 -33.50
CA ASP A 91 19.14 37.46 -34.11
C ASP A 91 19.42 35.96 -33.88
N GLY A 92 18.41 35.25 -33.39
CA GLY A 92 18.49 33.83 -33.09
C GLY A 92 18.46 32.93 -34.33
N PRO A 93 18.72 31.63 -34.16
CA PRO A 93 18.74 30.65 -35.26
C PRO A 93 17.44 30.58 -36.07
N LEU A 94 16.29 30.95 -35.48
CA LEU A 94 14.99 30.94 -36.16
C LEU A 94 14.95 31.88 -37.38
N LEU A 95 15.75 32.94 -37.40
CA LEU A 95 15.78 33.91 -38.50
C LEU A 95 16.19 33.27 -39.84
N SER A 96 17.18 32.37 -39.83
CA SER A 96 17.69 31.73 -41.03
C SER A 96 16.66 30.78 -41.66
N LEU A 97 15.88 30.09 -40.83
CA LEU A 97 14.79 29.20 -41.25
C LEU A 97 13.64 29.98 -41.90
N LEU A 98 13.43 31.24 -41.52
CA LEU A 98 12.41 32.12 -42.07
C LEU A 98 12.90 32.95 -43.26
N GLN A 99 14.01 32.55 -43.90
CA GLN A 99 14.61 33.24 -45.04
C GLN A 99 14.95 34.71 -44.72
N ASN A 100 15.42 34.96 -43.49
CA ASN A 100 15.77 36.27 -42.96
C ASN A 100 14.60 37.29 -42.95
N ASN A 101 13.36 36.83 -42.82
CA ASN A 101 12.18 37.69 -42.84
C ASN A 101 11.16 37.36 -41.73
N TRP A 102 10.79 38.38 -40.95
CA TRP A 102 9.78 38.35 -39.88
C TRP A 102 8.40 38.86 -40.32
N MET A 103 8.07 38.79 -41.61
CA MET A 103 6.74 39.16 -42.10
C MET A 103 5.69 38.14 -41.65
N PRO A 104 4.47 38.59 -41.27
CA PRO A 104 3.35 37.70 -40.97
C PRO A 104 3.06 36.73 -42.11
N ARG A 105 2.77 35.49 -41.73
CA ARG A 105 2.46 34.39 -42.65
C ARG A 105 1.17 33.71 -42.23
N GLU A 106 0.58 32.96 -43.16
CA GLU A 106 -0.63 32.16 -42.91
C GLU A 106 -0.34 30.68 -42.60
N ASP A 107 0.92 30.25 -42.74
CA ASP A 107 1.35 28.88 -42.44
C ASP A 107 1.83 28.72 -40.98
N THR A 108 2.19 27.48 -40.62
CA THR A 108 2.79 27.10 -39.33
C THR A 108 4.15 26.46 -39.61
N LEU A 109 5.17 26.78 -38.82
CA LEU A 109 6.49 26.16 -38.94
C LEU A 109 6.56 24.92 -38.05
N TYR A 110 6.76 23.76 -38.67
CA TYR A 110 6.97 22.47 -38.01
C TYR A 110 8.46 22.13 -38.03
N LEU A 111 9.05 21.98 -36.84
CA LEU A 111 10.46 21.64 -36.65
C LEU A 111 10.60 20.15 -36.36
N ASP A 112 11.15 19.41 -37.32
CA ASP A 112 11.41 17.97 -37.19
C ASP A 112 12.84 17.71 -36.69
N ASP A 113 13.80 18.51 -37.14
CA ASP A 113 15.18 18.55 -36.64
C ASP A 113 15.76 19.98 -36.72
N SER A 114 17.00 20.19 -36.29
CA SER A 114 17.68 21.50 -36.37
C SER A 114 17.71 22.08 -37.80
N ASP A 115 17.86 21.20 -38.80
CA ASP A 115 18.02 21.59 -40.20
C ASP A 115 16.82 21.21 -41.08
N TYR A 116 15.89 20.40 -40.58
CA TYR A 116 14.74 19.91 -41.33
C TYR A 116 13.43 20.45 -40.76
N HIS A 117 12.69 21.18 -41.60
CA HIS A 117 11.43 21.82 -41.25
C HIS A 117 10.41 21.66 -42.37
N SER A 118 9.14 21.84 -42.00
CA SER A 118 7.99 21.72 -42.89
C SER A 118 6.99 22.82 -42.57
N PHE A 119 6.23 23.27 -43.56
CA PHE A 119 5.15 24.26 -43.39
C PHE A 119 3.76 23.61 -43.41
N GLN A 120 3.69 22.27 -43.54
CA GLN A 120 2.42 21.55 -43.66
C GLN A 120 2.09 20.71 -42.42
N ARG A 121 3.08 19.94 -41.93
CA ARG A 121 2.93 19.02 -40.80
C ARG A 121 4.28 18.46 -40.37
N CYS A 122 4.31 17.88 -39.17
CA CYS A 122 5.39 17.01 -38.73
C CYS A 122 5.56 15.80 -39.66
N SER A 123 6.81 15.35 -39.83
CA SER A 123 7.15 14.21 -40.68
C SER A 123 6.54 12.90 -40.20
N GLN A 124 6.42 12.71 -38.88
CA GLN A 124 5.80 11.54 -38.26
C GLN A 124 4.34 11.87 -37.87
N PRO A 125 3.36 11.11 -38.38
CA PRO A 125 1.95 11.32 -38.02
C PRO A 125 1.73 10.95 -36.55
N SER A 126 0.99 11.80 -35.83
CA SER A 126 0.62 11.59 -34.43
C SER A 126 -0.91 11.51 -34.26
N PRO A 127 -1.42 10.69 -33.32
CA PRO A 127 -2.85 10.68 -32.97
C PRO A 127 -3.40 12.04 -32.55
N VAL A 128 -2.53 12.99 -32.17
CA VAL A 128 -2.89 14.34 -31.71
C VAL A 128 -2.57 15.43 -32.73
N ASP A 129 -2.32 15.07 -33.99
CA ASP A 129 -2.00 16.03 -35.06
C ASP A 129 -3.03 17.16 -35.15
N ALA A 130 -4.31 16.88 -34.90
CA ALA A 130 -5.38 17.88 -34.93
C ALA A 130 -5.17 19.05 -33.95
N VAL A 131 -4.53 18.81 -32.79
CA VAL A 131 -4.21 19.85 -31.78
C VAL A 131 -3.07 20.75 -32.25
N TYR A 132 -2.24 20.30 -33.20
CA TYR A 132 -1.09 21.05 -33.72
C TYR A 132 -1.30 21.54 -35.16
N ARG A 133 -2.53 21.50 -35.68
CA ARG A 133 -2.86 22.07 -37.00
C ARG A 133 -2.95 23.59 -36.92
N ASN A 134 -2.51 24.24 -37.99
CA ASN A 134 -2.52 25.70 -38.14
C ASN A 134 -3.88 26.35 -37.78
N GLU A 135 -5.00 25.75 -38.22
CA GLU A 135 -6.35 26.23 -37.90
C GLU A 135 -6.62 26.28 -36.39
N PHE A 136 -6.29 25.20 -35.66
CA PHE A 136 -6.51 25.14 -34.22
C PHE A 136 -5.56 26.08 -33.47
N LEU A 137 -4.27 26.12 -33.85
CA LEU A 137 -3.29 27.03 -33.24
C LEU A 137 -3.72 28.50 -33.35
N ARG A 138 -4.16 28.92 -34.54
CA ARG A 138 -4.65 30.28 -34.76
C ARG A 138 -5.96 30.54 -34.03
N THR A 139 -6.84 29.55 -33.91
CA THR A 139 -8.08 29.65 -33.13
C THR A 139 -7.78 29.89 -31.64
N VAL A 140 -6.80 29.17 -31.07
CA VAL A 140 -6.37 29.38 -29.68
C VAL A 140 -5.80 30.79 -29.51
N TYR A 141 -4.90 31.23 -30.40
CA TYR A 141 -4.32 32.58 -30.34
C TYR A 141 -5.41 33.67 -30.42
N ALA A 142 -6.33 33.56 -31.38
CA ALA A 142 -7.43 34.51 -31.53
C ALA A 142 -8.34 34.55 -30.30
N ALA A 143 -8.63 33.39 -29.70
CA ALA A 143 -9.42 33.32 -28.47
C ALA A 143 -8.72 33.96 -27.27
N LEU A 144 -7.39 33.85 -27.17
CA LEU A 144 -6.59 34.53 -26.14
C LEU A 144 -6.61 36.05 -26.34
N VAL A 145 -6.34 36.54 -27.55
CA VAL A 145 -6.37 37.98 -27.85
C VAL A 145 -7.75 38.57 -27.56
N ASN A 146 -8.83 37.91 -28.00
CA ASN A 146 -10.19 38.39 -27.76
C ASN A 146 -10.59 38.32 -26.28
N GLY A 147 -10.12 37.29 -25.57
CA GLY A 147 -10.56 36.96 -24.23
C GLY A 147 -9.81 37.69 -23.13
N VAL A 148 -8.49 37.85 -23.23
CA VAL A 148 -7.64 38.30 -22.11
C VAL A 148 -6.85 39.58 -22.36
N ALA A 149 -6.90 40.16 -23.56
CA ALA A 149 -6.10 41.34 -23.87
C ALA A 149 -6.49 42.61 -23.10
N TYR A 150 -7.63 42.64 -22.43
CA TYR A 150 -8.00 43.70 -21.49
C TYR A 150 -7.05 43.80 -20.28
N ASN A 151 -6.34 42.71 -19.96
CA ASN A 151 -5.35 42.65 -18.88
C ASN A 151 -3.95 42.34 -19.42
N VAL A 152 -3.85 41.43 -20.40
CA VAL A 152 -2.59 40.98 -20.99
C VAL A 152 -2.30 41.80 -22.26
N THR A 153 -1.83 43.04 -22.08
CA THR A 153 -1.77 44.06 -23.15
C THR A 153 -0.80 43.72 -24.29
N TYR A 154 0.27 42.95 -24.01
CA TYR A 154 1.20 42.57 -25.07
C TYR A 154 0.55 41.73 -26.18
N LEU A 155 -0.61 41.11 -25.94
CA LEU A 155 -1.35 40.40 -26.99
C LEU A 155 -1.95 41.32 -28.05
N THR A 156 -2.20 42.60 -27.73
CA THR A 156 -2.59 43.62 -28.73
C THR A 156 -1.39 44.34 -29.33
N ASP A 157 -0.35 44.57 -28.53
CA ASP A 157 0.82 45.35 -28.93
C ASP A 157 1.66 44.63 -29.99
N TYR A 158 1.64 43.29 -29.95
CA TYR A 158 2.31 42.44 -30.92
C TYR A 158 1.33 41.93 -31.99
N GLU A 159 1.87 41.66 -33.18
CA GLU A 159 1.18 40.91 -34.23
C GLU A 159 1.77 39.50 -34.36
N LEU A 160 0.91 38.53 -34.67
CA LEU A 160 1.30 37.15 -34.91
C LEU A 160 2.08 37.04 -36.22
N VAL A 161 3.32 36.57 -36.16
CA VAL A 161 4.12 36.25 -37.34
C VAL A 161 3.73 34.87 -37.86
N LEU A 162 3.87 33.84 -37.03
CA LEU A 162 3.47 32.46 -37.31
C LEU A 162 3.46 31.58 -36.05
N PRO A 163 2.64 30.52 -35.99
CA PRO A 163 2.77 29.47 -34.99
C PRO A 163 3.97 28.55 -35.25
N LEU A 164 4.58 28.05 -34.17
CA LEU A 164 5.76 27.18 -34.18
C LEU A 164 5.46 25.87 -33.43
N VAL A 165 5.77 24.74 -34.05
CA VAL A 165 5.56 23.39 -33.49
C VAL A 165 6.86 22.61 -33.50
N ASP A 166 7.26 22.09 -32.34
CA ASP A 166 8.39 21.16 -32.22
C ASP A 166 7.88 19.72 -32.30
N CYS A 167 8.17 19.06 -33.43
CA CYS A 167 7.76 17.68 -33.69
C CYS A 167 8.53 16.65 -32.85
N THR A 168 9.60 17.08 -32.15
CA THR A 168 10.32 16.22 -31.20
C THR A 168 9.65 16.16 -29.83
N ALA A 169 8.64 17.01 -29.57
CA ALA A 169 7.96 17.10 -28.29
C ALA A 169 7.40 15.74 -27.84
N SER A 170 7.78 15.30 -26.64
CA SER A 170 7.36 13.98 -26.15
C SER A 170 5.83 13.86 -25.96
N ALA A 171 5.13 14.96 -25.66
CA ALA A 171 3.67 14.97 -25.60
C ALA A 171 3.03 14.57 -26.95
N LEU A 172 3.60 15.05 -28.06
CA LEU A 172 3.16 14.74 -29.42
C LEU A 172 3.49 13.28 -29.78
N LYS A 173 4.67 12.78 -29.39
CA LYS A 173 5.06 11.38 -29.62
C LYS A 173 4.24 10.37 -28.80
N LEU A 174 3.87 10.74 -27.57
CA LEU A 174 3.03 9.92 -26.69
C LEU A 174 1.54 10.01 -27.05
N GLY A 175 1.15 10.94 -27.92
CA GLY A 175 -0.25 11.13 -28.30
C GLY A 175 -1.14 11.66 -27.18
N ASP A 176 -0.59 12.48 -26.26
CA ASP A 176 -1.39 13.08 -25.18
C ASP A 176 -2.18 14.30 -25.72
N ALA A 177 -3.50 14.15 -25.84
CA ALA A 177 -4.41 15.19 -26.32
C ALA A 177 -4.93 16.12 -25.22
N THR A 178 -4.51 15.91 -23.97
CA THR A 178 -5.06 16.61 -22.79
C THR A 178 -4.26 17.84 -22.39
N THR A 179 -3.05 17.98 -22.94
CA THR A 179 -2.19 19.14 -22.79
C THR A 179 -1.45 19.43 -24.08
N ALA A 180 -1.24 20.71 -24.39
CA ALA A 180 -0.44 21.14 -25.52
C ALA A 180 0.48 22.28 -25.09
N GLY A 181 1.71 22.25 -25.61
CA GLY A 181 2.64 23.37 -25.53
C GLY A 181 2.69 23.99 -26.91
N LEU A 182 2.24 25.23 -27.00
CA LEU A 182 2.10 26.00 -28.23
C LEU A 182 3.08 27.16 -28.16
N VAL A 183 3.80 27.44 -29.25
CA VAL A 183 4.71 28.57 -29.32
C VAL A 183 4.31 29.45 -30.49
N TYR A 184 4.22 30.76 -30.27
CA TYR A 184 3.92 31.73 -31.30
C TYR A 184 5.07 32.70 -31.47
N VAL A 185 5.44 33.00 -32.71
CA VAL A 185 6.40 34.05 -33.03
C VAL A 185 5.63 35.35 -33.18
N LEU A 186 6.02 36.36 -32.40
CA LEU A 186 5.35 37.65 -32.33
C LEU A 186 6.30 38.77 -32.74
N ARG A 187 5.75 39.80 -33.40
CA ARG A 187 6.47 41.03 -33.78
C ARG A 187 5.77 42.24 -33.19
N LEU A 188 6.52 43.12 -32.52
CA LEU A 188 5.93 44.33 -31.94
C LEU A 188 5.49 45.28 -33.06
N ARG A 189 4.24 45.78 -32.99
CA ARG A 189 3.67 46.65 -34.03
C ARG A 189 4.39 47.98 -34.16
N GLU A 190 4.68 48.61 -33.01
CA GLU A 190 5.33 49.93 -32.96
C GLU A 190 6.81 49.87 -33.33
N ALA A 191 7.48 48.75 -33.04
CA ALA A 191 8.87 48.51 -33.41
C ALA A 191 9.01 47.12 -34.05
N PRO A 192 8.86 47.00 -35.40
CA PRO A 192 8.94 45.72 -36.13
C PRO A 192 10.27 44.96 -36.00
N HIS A 193 11.23 45.61 -35.36
CA HIS A 193 12.56 45.14 -35.01
C HIS A 193 12.62 44.33 -33.72
N THR A 194 11.55 44.34 -32.93
CA THR A 194 11.42 43.59 -31.68
C THR A 194 10.61 42.33 -31.94
N ILE A 195 11.25 41.18 -31.76
CA ILE A 195 10.66 39.85 -31.95
C ILE A 195 10.61 39.15 -30.60
N ALA A 196 9.48 38.51 -30.31
CA ALA A 196 9.27 37.73 -29.10
C ALA A 196 8.71 36.36 -29.42
N LEU A 197 8.93 35.40 -28.52
CA LEU A 197 8.22 34.13 -28.50
C LEU A 197 7.17 34.16 -27.39
N LEU A 198 5.93 33.83 -27.74
CA LEU A 198 4.88 33.59 -26.76
C LEU A 198 4.74 32.09 -26.55
N SER A 199 5.15 31.63 -25.37
CA SER A 199 4.89 30.26 -24.90
C SER A 199 3.48 30.20 -24.31
N VAL A 200 2.64 29.32 -24.85
CA VAL A 200 1.31 29.02 -24.31
C VAL A 200 1.24 27.54 -23.99
N VAL A 201 1.20 27.22 -22.70
CA VAL A 201 0.91 25.85 -22.26
C VAL A 201 -0.55 25.78 -21.89
N ILE A 202 -1.30 24.93 -22.57
CA ILE A 202 -2.72 24.69 -22.34
C ILE A 202 -2.94 23.27 -21.82
N SER A 203 -3.84 23.10 -20.86
CA SER A 203 -4.28 21.80 -20.38
C SER A 203 -5.75 21.83 -19.99
N ASN A 204 -6.44 20.73 -20.32
CA ASN A 204 -7.80 20.51 -19.84
C ASN A 204 -7.74 20.00 -18.41
N GLN A 205 -8.34 20.77 -17.50
CA GLN A 205 -8.33 20.54 -16.07
C GLN A 205 -9.75 20.57 -15.51
N ASP A 206 -9.93 19.97 -14.33
CA ASP A 206 -11.13 20.21 -13.54
C ASP A 206 -10.97 21.53 -12.77
N TYR A 207 -12.04 22.30 -12.66
CA TYR A 207 -12.12 23.48 -11.81
C TYR A 207 -13.17 23.33 -10.71
N GLN A 208 -12.94 24.02 -9.61
CA GLN A 208 -13.89 24.20 -8.52
C GLN A 208 -13.94 25.68 -8.13
N ALA A 209 -15.12 26.30 -8.24
CA ALA A 209 -15.36 27.66 -7.80
C ALA A 209 -15.76 27.67 -6.33
N VAL A 210 -14.86 28.13 -5.46
CA VAL A 210 -15.02 28.04 -4.00
C VAL A 210 -16.22 28.84 -3.50
N SER A 211 -16.49 30.01 -4.09
CA SER A 211 -17.57 30.89 -3.66
C SER A 211 -18.97 30.47 -4.12
N ARG A 212 -19.07 29.67 -5.20
CA ARG A 212 -20.36 29.28 -5.81
C ARG A 212 -20.68 27.79 -5.68
N MET A 213 -19.74 26.99 -5.17
CA MET A 213 -19.82 25.51 -5.16
C MET A 213 -20.00 24.91 -6.56
N ASP A 214 -19.62 25.65 -7.61
CA ASP A 214 -19.65 25.17 -9.00
C ASP A 214 -18.40 24.35 -9.31
N ARG A 215 -18.55 23.33 -10.14
CA ARG A 215 -17.46 22.48 -10.63
C ARG A 215 -17.67 22.10 -12.09
N GLY A 216 -16.59 21.87 -12.81
CA GLY A 216 -16.65 21.44 -14.20
C GLY A 216 -15.26 21.32 -14.81
N SER A 217 -15.19 21.18 -16.13
CA SER A 217 -13.93 21.20 -16.87
C SER A 217 -13.58 22.62 -17.32
N ALA A 218 -12.30 22.90 -17.50
CA ALA A 218 -11.80 24.15 -18.05
C ALA A 218 -10.52 23.91 -18.84
N ALA A 219 -10.28 24.72 -19.87
CA ALA A 219 -8.94 24.90 -20.41
C ALA A 219 -8.20 25.92 -19.56
N VAL A 220 -7.10 25.49 -18.96
CA VAL A 220 -6.17 26.37 -18.22
C VAL A 220 -4.96 26.60 -19.10
N ALA A 221 -4.66 27.86 -19.37
CA ALA A 221 -3.53 28.29 -20.17
C ALA A 221 -2.59 29.18 -19.35
N THR A 222 -1.29 28.91 -19.41
CA THR A 222 -0.25 29.81 -18.92
C THR A 222 0.50 30.41 -20.09
N LEU A 223 0.62 31.74 -20.09
CA LEU A 223 1.25 32.53 -21.15
C LEU A 223 2.57 33.10 -20.62
N ALA A 224 3.64 32.97 -21.39
CA ALA A 224 4.93 33.57 -21.10
C ALA A 224 5.50 34.23 -22.35
N LEU A 225 5.76 35.54 -22.27
CA LEU A 225 6.40 36.31 -23.33
C LEU A 225 7.92 36.30 -23.13
N ILE A 226 8.66 35.91 -24.16
CA ILE A 226 10.11 35.76 -24.13
C ILE A 226 10.75 36.59 -25.23
N THR A 227 11.49 37.62 -24.82
CA THR A 227 12.24 38.51 -25.72
C THR A 227 13.73 38.19 -25.76
N HIS A 228 14.29 37.75 -24.64
CA HIS A 228 15.70 37.36 -24.53
C HIS A 228 15.86 36.03 -23.79
N ALA A 229 16.92 35.30 -24.14
CA ALA A 229 17.24 34.00 -23.56
C ALA A 229 17.62 34.03 -22.06
N ASN A 230 18.05 35.20 -21.56
CA ASN A 230 18.63 35.36 -20.22
C ASN A 230 17.71 36.09 -19.23
N GLU A 231 16.48 36.40 -19.63
CA GLU A 231 15.49 37.06 -18.78
C GLU A 231 14.76 36.07 -17.88
N THR A 232 14.21 36.54 -16.76
CA THR A 232 13.35 35.71 -15.92
C THR A 232 11.95 35.66 -16.52
N THR A 233 11.40 34.47 -16.65
CA THR A 233 10.06 34.26 -17.24
C THR A 233 8.96 34.61 -16.23
N THR A 234 8.02 35.45 -16.65
CA THR A 234 6.77 35.74 -15.93
C THR A 234 5.58 35.07 -16.64
N TYR A 235 4.55 34.70 -15.87
CA TYR A 235 3.41 33.96 -16.40
C TYR A 235 2.09 34.69 -16.14
N ASP A 236 1.29 34.83 -17.19
CA ASP A 236 -0.11 35.22 -17.10
C ASP A 236 -1.00 33.98 -17.21
N PHE A 237 -2.16 34.01 -16.55
CA PHE A 237 -3.11 32.91 -16.57
C PHE A 237 -4.36 33.30 -17.35
N ALA A 238 -4.77 32.40 -18.25
CA ALA A 238 -6.02 32.50 -18.98
C ALA A 238 -6.81 31.20 -18.79
N ILE A 239 -8.07 31.30 -18.37
CA ILE A 239 -8.90 30.11 -18.12
C ILE A 239 -10.21 30.24 -18.90
N SER A 240 -10.58 29.16 -19.57
CA SER A 240 -11.85 29.03 -20.29
C SER A 240 -12.69 27.93 -19.65
N LEU A 241 -13.68 28.32 -18.86
CA LEU A 241 -14.61 27.39 -18.20
C LEU A 241 -15.50 26.68 -19.23
N GLY A 242 -15.82 25.41 -18.97
CA GLY A 242 -16.68 24.56 -19.81
C GLY A 242 -15.96 23.89 -20.99
N TYR A 243 -14.72 24.29 -21.32
CA TYR A 243 -13.92 23.59 -22.33
C TYR A 243 -13.49 22.19 -21.81
N PRO A 244 -13.42 21.13 -22.64
CA PRO A 244 -13.62 21.07 -24.10
C PRO A 244 -15.07 20.89 -24.56
N HIS A 245 -16.06 20.98 -23.67
CA HIS A 245 -17.48 20.83 -24.03
C HIS A 245 -18.11 22.12 -24.61
N ALA A 246 -17.36 23.22 -24.62
CA ALA A 246 -17.72 24.48 -25.23
C ALA A 246 -16.49 25.08 -25.92
N SER A 247 -16.72 26.01 -26.86
CA SER A 247 -15.66 26.78 -27.51
C SER A 247 -14.89 27.66 -26.50
N PHE A 248 -13.65 28.03 -26.85
CA PHE A 248 -12.82 28.88 -26.00
C PHE A 248 -13.49 30.23 -25.66
N ARG A 249 -13.52 30.52 -24.37
CA ARG A 249 -13.90 31.80 -23.76
C ARG A 249 -12.93 32.10 -22.64
N PHE A 250 -11.70 32.47 -23.02
CA PHE A 250 -10.67 32.76 -22.05
C PHE A 250 -10.97 34.04 -21.28
N GLU A 251 -10.75 34.00 -19.98
CA GLU A 251 -10.78 35.15 -19.09
C GLU A 251 -9.44 35.22 -18.35
N ALA A 252 -9.02 36.42 -17.95
CA ALA A 252 -7.72 36.62 -17.29
C ALA A 252 -7.82 36.27 -15.81
N TYR A 253 -6.79 35.61 -15.30
CA TYR A 253 -6.68 35.21 -13.89
C TYR A 253 -5.32 35.61 -13.31
N GLU A 254 -5.35 35.93 -12.02
CA GLU A 254 -4.17 36.13 -11.19
C GLU A 254 -3.84 34.84 -10.45
N PHE A 255 -2.56 34.46 -10.44
CA PHE A 255 -2.09 33.29 -9.70
C PHE A 255 -1.83 33.63 -8.22
N LEU A 256 -2.53 32.94 -7.32
CA LEU A 256 -2.40 33.15 -5.87
C LEU A 256 -1.45 32.15 -5.21
N GLY A 257 -1.33 30.93 -5.76
CA GLY A 257 -0.45 29.90 -5.23
C GLY A 257 -0.90 28.48 -5.55
N VAL A 258 -0.28 27.51 -4.88
CA VAL A 258 -0.61 26.08 -4.96
C VAL A 258 -1.11 25.61 -3.59
N THR A 259 -2.23 24.88 -3.56
CA THR A 259 -2.78 24.27 -2.33
C THR A 259 -1.95 23.05 -1.89
N ASN A 260 -2.17 22.60 -0.65
CA ASN A 260 -1.49 21.41 -0.10
C ASN A 260 -1.78 20.14 -0.93
N ASP A 261 -3.02 20.00 -1.40
CA ASP A 261 -3.46 18.92 -2.28
C ASP A 261 -3.09 19.13 -3.76
N SER A 262 -2.13 20.02 -4.05
CA SER A 262 -1.55 20.24 -5.38
C SER A 262 -2.53 20.73 -6.45
N ARG A 263 -3.37 21.73 -6.12
CA ARG A 263 -4.21 22.49 -7.07
C ARG A 263 -3.71 23.93 -7.19
N TRP A 264 -3.87 24.50 -8.37
CA TRP A 264 -3.64 25.93 -8.56
C TRP A 264 -4.81 26.74 -8.03
N MET A 265 -4.48 27.74 -7.22
CA MET A 265 -5.43 28.73 -6.73
C MET A 265 -5.26 30.00 -7.55
N VAL A 266 -6.34 30.39 -8.21
CA VAL A 266 -6.35 31.52 -9.15
C VAL A 266 -7.57 32.40 -8.90
N ARG A 267 -7.41 33.71 -9.07
CA ARG A 267 -8.48 34.70 -8.89
C ARG A 267 -8.81 35.35 -10.22
N ARG A 268 -10.09 35.40 -10.56
CA ARG A 268 -10.56 36.05 -11.80
C ARG A 268 -10.25 37.55 -11.76
N ILE A 269 -9.68 38.08 -12.84
CA ILE A 269 -9.49 39.52 -13.04
C ILE A 269 -10.70 40.01 -13.83
N SER A 270 -11.58 40.78 -13.19
CA SER A 270 -12.81 41.23 -13.83
C SER A 270 -12.56 42.22 -14.97
N ASN A 271 -13.32 42.07 -16.06
CA ASN A 271 -13.39 43.05 -17.15
C ASN A 271 -14.54 44.07 -16.98
N SER A 272 -15.43 43.88 -15.99
CA SER A 272 -16.67 44.63 -15.80
C SER A 272 -16.89 45.01 -14.33
N TRP A 273 -17.39 46.21 -14.09
CA TRP A 273 -17.74 46.65 -12.74
C TRP A 273 -18.92 45.84 -12.18
N GLY A 274 -18.72 45.15 -11.06
CA GLY A 274 -19.77 44.40 -10.35
C GLY A 274 -19.76 42.88 -10.56
N ASP A 275 -18.83 42.34 -11.36
CA ASP A 275 -18.62 40.90 -11.45
C ASP A 275 -18.08 40.36 -10.12
N PRO A 276 -18.66 39.30 -9.54
CA PRO A 276 -18.20 38.78 -8.25
C PRO A 276 -16.78 38.21 -8.40
N ASP A 277 -15.89 38.58 -7.48
CA ASP A 277 -14.60 37.92 -7.33
C ASP A 277 -14.82 36.41 -7.13
N SER A 278 -14.33 35.63 -8.08
CA SER A 278 -14.41 34.16 -8.04
C SER A 278 -13.00 33.59 -8.00
N THR A 279 -12.63 33.05 -6.84
CA THR A 279 -11.45 32.20 -6.71
C THR A 279 -11.77 30.80 -7.22
N LEU A 280 -10.93 30.32 -8.13
CA LEU A 280 -11.01 28.97 -8.67
C LEU A 280 -9.84 28.12 -8.16
N LEU A 281 -10.11 26.84 -7.96
CA LEU A 281 -9.10 25.81 -7.80
C LEU A 281 -9.08 24.97 -9.07
N THR A 282 -7.91 24.79 -9.69
CA THR A 282 -7.78 23.98 -10.91
C THR A 282 -6.65 22.96 -10.78
N ALA A 283 -6.87 21.76 -11.32
CA ALA A 283 -5.83 20.75 -11.46
C ALA A 283 -6.20 19.74 -12.55
N ARG A 284 -5.17 19.10 -13.12
CA ARG A 284 -5.38 17.88 -13.90
C ARG A 284 -5.60 16.73 -12.93
N ARG A 285 -6.85 16.28 -12.79
CA ARG A 285 -7.24 15.24 -11.83
C ARG A 285 -7.28 13.88 -12.52
N THR A 286 -6.47 12.96 -12.05
CA THR A 286 -6.38 11.60 -12.61
C THR A 286 -6.47 10.59 -11.49
N GLY A 287 -7.25 9.53 -11.66
CA GLY A 287 -7.43 8.52 -10.64
C GLY A 287 -8.81 7.90 -10.73
N PHE A 288 -9.20 7.18 -9.70
CA PHE A 288 -10.44 6.41 -9.71
C PHE A 288 -11.23 6.58 -8.42
N TYR A 289 -12.54 6.33 -8.50
CA TYR A 289 -13.46 6.38 -7.38
C TYR A 289 -14.49 5.26 -7.42
N HIS A 290 -15.09 4.92 -6.30
CA HIS A 290 -16.24 4.03 -6.24
C HIS A 290 -17.44 4.77 -5.66
N GLY A 291 -18.60 4.66 -6.30
CA GLY A 291 -19.79 5.45 -5.98
C GLY A 291 -19.66 6.92 -6.39
N SER A 292 -18.86 7.70 -5.66
CA SER A 292 -18.56 9.10 -5.98
C SER A 292 -17.15 9.50 -5.49
N GLU A 293 -16.62 10.61 -6.02
CA GLU A 293 -15.32 11.16 -5.60
C GLU A 293 -15.23 11.56 -4.11
N VAL A 294 -16.37 11.63 -3.42
CA VAL A 294 -16.44 11.99 -1.99
C VAL A 294 -16.83 10.80 -1.11
N GLU A 295 -17.04 9.61 -1.70
CA GLU A 295 -17.35 8.38 -0.95
C GLU A 295 -16.09 7.52 -0.80
N GLN A 296 -15.53 7.08 -1.93
CA GLN A 296 -14.31 6.26 -2.00
C GLN A 296 -13.52 6.69 -3.22
N SER A 297 -12.32 7.22 -3.04
CA SER A 297 -11.55 7.79 -4.15
C SER A 297 -10.05 7.76 -3.89
N ASN A 298 -9.28 7.54 -4.95
CA ASN A 298 -7.84 7.75 -5.00
C ASN A 298 -7.56 8.62 -6.22
N ILE A 299 -7.34 9.92 -6.00
CA ILE A 299 -7.25 10.91 -7.07
C ILE A 299 -5.97 11.72 -6.92
N ILE A 300 -5.18 11.75 -7.98
CA ILE A 300 -3.98 12.56 -8.10
C ILE A 300 -4.36 13.91 -8.69
N ASN A 301 -4.09 14.98 -7.96
CA ASN A 301 -4.22 16.35 -8.48
C ASN A 301 -2.84 16.78 -9.00
N ASN A 302 -2.72 16.99 -10.31
CA ASN A 302 -1.47 17.36 -10.95
C ASN A 302 -1.50 18.81 -11.43
N VAL A 303 -0.38 19.51 -11.21
CA VAL A 303 -0.08 20.83 -11.77
C VAL A 303 1.30 20.80 -12.41
N TRP A 304 1.53 21.65 -13.42
CA TRP A 304 2.86 21.78 -14.00
C TRP A 304 3.70 22.85 -13.30
N ALA A 305 5.01 22.70 -13.35
CA ALA A 305 5.94 23.69 -12.82
C ALA A 305 6.02 24.91 -13.75
N LEU A 306 6.03 26.11 -13.15
CA LEU A 306 6.31 27.37 -13.83
C LEU A 306 7.82 27.61 -13.78
N GLU A 307 8.51 27.35 -14.89
CA GLU A 307 9.97 27.46 -14.97
C GLU A 307 10.40 28.93 -15.11
N SER A 308 11.43 29.35 -14.38
CA SER A 308 11.93 30.73 -14.45
C SER A 308 12.84 30.97 -15.65
N ASN A 309 13.54 29.93 -16.13
CA ASN A 309 14.41 29.99 -17.30
C ASN A 309 13.59 29.95 -18.61
N PRO A 310 13.74 30.92 -19.53
CA PRO A 310 12.98 30.97 -20.78
C PRO A 310 13.14 29.73 -21.66
N LYS A 311 14.32 29.12 -21.67
CA LYS A 311 14.57 27.89 -22.43
C LYS A 311 13.75 26.72 -21.88
N ASP A 312 13.67 26.61 -20.56
CA ASP A 312 12.86 25.58 -19.91
C ASP A 312 11.36 25.89 -20.02
N ALA A 313 10.96 27.16 -19.94
CA ALA A 313 9.57 27.60 -20.06
C ALA A 313 8.90 27.24 -21.40
N ILE A 314 9.66 27.14 -22.50
CA ILE A 314 9.11 26.72 -23.80
C ILE A 314 9.27 25.23 -24.09
N SER A 315 10.18 24.55 -23.39
CA SER A 315 10.60 23.20 -23.78
C SER A 315 10.26 22.12 -22.77
N VAL A 316 10.22 22.45 -21.48
CA VAL A 316 10.07 21.49 -20.40
C VAL A 316 8.77 21.76 -19.64
N ARG A 317 7.93 20.73 -19.55
CA ARG A 317 6.70 20.74 -18.76
C ARG A 317 6.77 19.63 -17.73
N LYS A 318 7.27 19.97 -16.53
CA LYS A 318 7.34 19.05 -15.39
C LYS A 318 6.00 19.04 -14.68
N TRP A 319 5.35 17.89 -14.63
CA TRP A 319 4.13 17.71 -13.86
C TRP A 319 4.47 17.18 -12.47
N SER A 320 3.77 17.68 -11.47
CA SER A 320 3.89 17.19 -10.10
C SER A 320 2.51 17.17 -9.46
N GLY A 321 2.24 16.15 -8.66
CA GLY A 321 0.94 15.98 -8.05
C GLY A 321 0.99 15.35 -6.68
N VAL A 322 -0.12 15.51 -5.97
CA VAL A 322 -0.38 14.88 -4.67
C VAL A 322 -1.58 13.97 -4.85
N THR A 323 -1.47 12.76 -4.33
CA THR A 323 -2.59 11.81 -4.32
C THR A 323 -3.43 12.07 -3.08
N VAL A 324 -4.72 12.32 -3.28
CA VAL A 324 -5.72 12.44 -2.22
C VAL A 324 -6.53 11.15 -2.20
N ALA A 325 -6.36 10.37 -1.13
CA ALA A 325 -7.10 9.14 -0.91
C ALA A 325 -8.18 9.37 0.16
N HIS A 326 -9.39 8.91 -0.13
CA HIS A 326 -10.54 9.03 0.76
C HIS A 326 -11.36 7.74 0.73
N ASP A 327 -11.81 7.29 1.89
CA ASP A 327 -12.63 6.10 2.04
C ASP A 327 -13.58 6.27 3.24
N SER A 328 -14.84 6.54 2.94
CA SER A 328 -15.92 6.66 3.93
C SER A 328 -16.23 5.34 4.65
N TRP A 329 -15.81 4.19 4.11
CA TRP A 329 -16.06 2.86 4.68
C TRP A 329 -14.86 2.30 5.45
N ALA A 330 -13.69 2.93 5.38
CA ALA A 330 -12.47 2.48 6.06
C ALA A 330 -12.63 2.22 7.59
N TRP A 331 -13.64 2.81 8.24
CA TRP A 331 -13.96 2.55 9.65
C TRP A 331 -14.23 1.07 9.95
N VAL A 332 -14.66 0.28 8.96
CA VAL A 332 -14.89 -1.16 9.16
C VAL A 332 -13.62 -1.87 9.56
N HIS A 333 -12.45 -1.41 9.10
CA HIS A 333 -11.13 -1.98 9.43
C HIS A 333 -10.66 -1.60 10.84
N CYS A 334 -11.29 -0.63 11.52
CA CYS A 334 -10.99 -0.29 12.91
C CYS A 334 -11.29 -1.43 13.90
N PHE A 335 -11.97 -2.50 13.48
CA PHE A 335 -12.13 -3.70 14.32
C PHE A 335 -10.78 -4.34 14.70
N HIS A 336 -9.72 -4.11 13.92
CA HIS A 336 -8.36 -4.53 14.28
C HIS A 336 -7.89 -3.94 15.61
N LEU A 337 -8.41 -2.79 16.03
CA LEU A 337 -8.16 -2.22 17.35
C LEU A 337 -8.68 -3.13 18.48
N LEU A 338 -9.85 -3.74 18.28
CA LEU A 338 -10.43 -4.68 19.25
C LEU A 338 -9.59 -5.95 19.33
N LEU A 339 -9.13 -6.45 18.18
CA LEU A 339 -8.22 -7.61 18.13
C LEU A 339 -6.87 -7.29 18.79
N ALA A 340 -6.33 -6.09 18.54
CA ALA A 340 -5.09 -5.61 19.17
C ALA A 340 -5.25 -5.51 20.68
N ALA A 341 -6.36 -4.96 21.18
CA ALA A 341 -6.64 -4.86 22.61
C ALA A 341 -6.70 -6.24 23.30
N GLU A 342 -7.33 -7.22 22.66
CA GLU A 342 -7.35 -8.62 23.13
C GLU A 342 -5.93 -9.19 23.23
N VAL A 343 -5.12 -9.03 22.18
CA VAL A 343 -3.73 -9.52 22.16
C VAL A 343 -2.87 -8.79 23.19
N MET A 344 -3.01 -7.47 23.34
CA MET A 344 -2.32 -6.68 24.35
C MET A 344 -2.64 -7.16 25.76
N PHE A 345 -3.91 -7.46 26.06
CA PHE A 345 -4.30 -8.01 27.35
C PHE A 345 -3.58 -9.33 27.65
N HIS A 346 -3.53 -10.24 26.67
CA HIS A 346 -2.81 -11.51 26.81
C HIS A 346 -1.31 -11.33 26.97
N LEU A 347 -0.70 -10.35 26.30
CA LEU A 347 0.71 -9.99 26.48
C LEU A 347 0.97 -9.45 27.90
N ILE A 348 0.09 -8.62 28.44
CA ILE A 348 0.18 -8.10 29.82
C ILE A 348 0.11 -9.25 30.83
N VAL A 349 -0.86 -10.16 30.68
CA VAL A 349 -0.98 -11.36 31.52
C VAL A 349 0.29 -12.20 31.45
N LEU A 350 0.86 -12.37 30.26
CA LEU A 350 2.08 -13.15 30.08
C LEU A 350 3.30 -12.49 30.73
N LEU A 351 3.42 -11.17 30.61
CA LEU A 351 4.47 -10.38 31.27
C LEU A 351 4.36 -10.46 32.79
N LEU A 352 3.13 -10.43 33.33
CA LEU A 352 2.87 -10.57 34.75
C LEU A 352 3.29 -11.96 35.29
N ILE A 353 2.94 -13.02 34.58
CA ILE A 353 3.35 -14.40 34.94
C ILE A 353 4.88 -14.54 34.86
N THR A 354 5.49 -13.99 33.81
CA THR A 354 6.94 -14.00 33.61
C THR A 354 7.63 -13.26 34.76
N TYR A 355 7.14 -12.07 35.12
CA TYR A 355 7.65 -11.27 36.24
C TYR A 355 7.56 -12.02 37.58
N ASN A 356 6.40 -12.62 37.88
CA ASN A 356 6.20 -13.38 39.11
C ASN A 356 7.13 -14.61 39.17
N ASN A 357 7.33 -15.32 38.06
CA ASN A 357 8.25 -16.44 38.00
C ASN A 357 9.72 -16.01 38.17
N LEU A 358 10.11 -14.87 37.58
CA LEU A 358 11.45 -14.31 37.75
C LEU A 358 11.72 -13.93 39.21
N ARG A 359 10.74 -13.37 39.93
CA ARG A 359 10.86 -13.12 41.38
C ARG A 359 11.06 -14.40 42.20
N LEU A 360 10.60 -15.55 41.69
CA LEU A 360 10.81 -16.86 42.29
C LEU A 360 12.09 -17.57 41.78
N GLY A 361 12.94 -16.87 41.03
CA GLY A 361 14.20 -17.42 40.47
C GLY A 361 13.99 -18.37 39.29
N LYS A 362 12.79 -18.42 38.70
CA LYS A 362 12.45 -19.30 37.57
C LYS A 362 12.38 -18.50 36.27
N ILE A 363 13.19 -18.88 35.29
CA ILE A 363 13.13 -18.29 33.94
C ILE A 363 12.07 -19.06 33.14
N TRP A 364 10.91 -18.45 32.91
CA TRP A 364 9.84 -18.99 32.08
C TRP A 364 9.24 -17.89 31.21
N PHE A 365 9.06 -18.18 29.91
CA PHE A 365 8.41 -17.30 28.93
C PHE A 365 7.38 -18.11 28.14
N GLY A 366 6.10 -17.84 28.29
CA GLY A 366 5.02 -18.52 27.57
C GLY A 366 4.84 -18.08 26.12
N GLY A 367 3.98 -18.78 25.40
CA GLY A 367 3.63 -18.48 24.00
C GLY A 367 2.33 -17.70 23.90
N PRO A 368 2.34 -16.40 23.54
CA PRO A 368 1.13 -15.56 23.52
C PRO A 368 0.07 -15.99 22.50
N PHE A 369 0.46 -16.77 21.48
CA PHE A 369 -0.44 -17.20 20.40
C PHE A 369 -1.48 -18.24 20.81
N ALA A 370 -1.43 -18.79 22.04
CA ALA A 370 -2.44 -19.73 22.51
C ALA A 370 -3.86 -19.13 22.48
N ALA A 371 -4.01 -17.86 22.88
CA ALA A 371 -5.28 -17.15 22.85
C ALA A 371 -5.68 -16.71 21.42
N ILE A 372 -4.70 -16.42 20.57
CA ILE A 372 -4.93 -16.00 19.17
C ILE A 372 -5.39 -17.18 18.31
N SER A 373 -4.83 -18.37 18.55
CA SER A 373 -5.05 -19.57 17.73
C SER A 373 -6.50 -20.05 17.74
N THR A 374 -7.20 -19.92 18.87
CA THR A 374 -8.59 -20.36 19.03
C THR A 374 -9.60 -19.48 18.30
N THR A 375 -9.29 -18.21 18.07
CA THR A 375 -10.16 -17.24 17.38
C THR A 375 -9.72 -16.94 15.95
N LEU A 376 -8.67 -17.60 15.46
CA LEU A 376 -8.01 -17.25 14.21
C LEU A 376 -8.92 -17.31 12.98
N LEU A 377 -9.70 -18.38 12.82
CA LEU A 377 -10.66 -18.50 11.71
C LEU A 377 -11.75 -17.42 11.76
N PHE A 378 -12.22 -17.08 12.97
CA PHE A 378 -13.19 -16.01 13.14
C PHE A 378 -12.59 -14.66 12.75
N ARG A 379 -11.33 -14.37 13.16
CA ARG A 379 -10.61 -13.16 12.75
C ARG A 379 -10.45 -13.06 11.24
N GLY A 380 -10.02 -14.14 10.57
CA GLY A 380 -9.93 -14.17 9.11
C GLY A 380 -11.29 -13.97 8.42
N THR A 381 -12.36 -14.55 8.96
CA THR A 381 -13.73 -14.36 8.43
C THR A 381 -14.20 -12.92 8.60
N LEU A 382 -13.88 -12.27 9.73
CA LEU A 382 -14.19 -10.86 9.95
C LEU A 382 -13.51 -9.96 8.91
N VAL A 383 -12.22 -10.20 8.60
CA VAL A 383 -11.53 -9.45 7.52
C VAL A 383 -12.23 -9.60 6.18
N LEU A 384 -12.64 -10.83 5.82
CA LEU A 384 -13.36 -11.04 4.57
C LEU A 384 -14.72 -10.30 4.55
N LEU A 385 -15.40 -10.24 5.70
CA LEU A 385 -16.64 -9.50 5.85
C LEU A 385 -16.41 -7.99 5.77
N THR A 386 -15.30 -7.47 6.32
CA THR A 386 -14.96 -6.04 6.17
C THR A 386 -14.71 -5.69 4.72
N TRP A 387 -14.03 -6.54 3.94
CA TRP A 387 -13.86 -6.32 2.50
C TRP A 387 -15.19 -6.28 1.75
N VAL A 388 -16.16 -7.11 2.13
CA VAL A 388 -17.50 -7.07 1.50
C VAL A 388 -18.23 -5.76 1.84
N ILE A 389 -18.17 -5.29 3.08
CA ILE A 389 -18.81 -4.03 3.49
C ILE A 389 -18.13 -2.82 2.83
N ASP A 390 -16.79 -2.85 2.75
CA ASP A 390 -15.95 -1.88 2.05
C ASP A 390 -16.05 -1.96 0.52
N ARG A 391 -16.91 -2.84 -0.01
CA ARG A 391 -17.09 -3.09 -1.45
C ARG A 391 -15.79 -3.43 -2.19
N PHE A 392 -14.86 -4.07 -1.49
CA PHE A 392 -13.53 -4.43 -1.93
C PHE A 392 -12.65 -3.24 -2.33
N TRP A 393 -12.94 -2.02 -1.84
CA TRP A 393 -12.21 -0.82 -2.20
C TRP A 393 -10.73 -0.88 -1.79
N SER A 394 -10.44 -1.08 -0.51
CA SER A 394 -9.08 -1.20 0.03
C SER A 394 -8.25 -2.26 -0.70
N LEU A 395 -8.89 -3.40 -1.00
CA LEU A 395 -8.29 -4.47 -1.78
C LEU A 395 -7.95 -4.03 -3.22
N MET A 396 -8.90 -3.38 -3.90
CA MET A 396 -8.73 -2.92 -5.27
C MET A 396 -7.69 -1.83 -5.40
N GLU A 397 -7.72 -0.85 -4.49
CA GLU A 397 -6.71 0.20 -4.39
C GLU A 397 -5.30 -0.40 -4.25
N PHE A 398 -5.15 -1.42 -3.40
CA PHE A 398 -3.88 -2.13 -3.22
C PHE A 398 -3.38 -2.88 -4.46
N VAL A 399 -4.24 -3.70 -5.08
CA VAL A 399 -3.81 -4.47 -6.26
C VAL A 399 -3.57 -3.59 -7.48
N VAL A 400 -4.29 -2.48 -7.62
CA VAL A 400 -4.07 -1.51 -8.71
C VAL A 400 -2.75 -0.76 -8.51
N SER A 401 -2.42 -0.39 -7.26
CA SER A 401 -1.13 0.23 -6.92
C SER A 401 0.05 -0.71 -7.21
N ASP A 402 -0.02 -1.96 -6.75
CA ASP A 402 1.02 -2.96 -7.06
C ASP A 402 1.16 -3.18 -8.58
N ALA A 403 0.04 -3.16 -9.31
CA ALA A 403 0.05 -3.30 -10.77
C ALA A 403 0.63 -2.08 -11.49
N SER A 404 0.38 -0.86 -11.01
CA SER A 404 0.96 0.38 -11.57
C SER A 404 2.46 0.48 -11.37
N MET A 405 3.02 -0.17 -10.33
CA MET A 405 4.46 -0.21 -10.13
C MET A 405 5.21 -1.12 -11.12
N ILE A 406 4.50 -2.04 -11.77
CA ILE A 406 5.06 -3.00 -12.74
C ILE A 406 4.80 -2.57 -14.18
N SER A 407 3.61 -2.00 -14.42
CA SER A 407 3.23 -1.46 -15.72
C SER A 407 3.82 -0.07 -15.93
N PRO A 408 4.15 0.35 -17.15
CA PRO A 408 4.52 1.75 -17.45
C PRO A 408 3.33 2.74 -17.36
N ALA A 409 2.20 2.33 -16.78
CA ALA A 409 1.03 3.17 -16.56
C ALA A 409 1.29 4.23 -15.45
N VAL A 410 0.29 5.08 -15.17
CA VAL A 410 0.38 6.08 -14.09
C VAL A 410 0.51 5.40 -12.73
N ASP A 411 1.47 5.89 -11.95
CA ASP A 411 1.75 5.43 -10.58
C ASP A 411 0.59 5.79 -9.64
N VAL A 412 0.07 4.80 -8.92
CA VAL A 412 -1.02 4.95 -7.95
C VAL A 412 -0.44 4.81 -6.55
N SER A 413 -0.41 5.90 -5.80
CA SER A 413 0.08 5.93 -4.43
C SER A 413 -1.01 5.54 -3.44
N ILE A 414 -0.65 4.76 -2.42
CA ILE A 414 -1.57 4.27 -1.37
C ILE A 414 -0.86 4.23 -0.01
N ASP A 415 -1.63 4.15 1.08
CA ASP A 415 -1.13 3.70 2.39
C ASP A 415 -1.35 2.18 2.54
N PRO A 416 -0.30 1.33 2.53
CA PRO A 416 -0.46 -0.12 2.54
C PRO A 416 -0.85 -0.69 3.90
N SER A 417 -0.90 0.11 4.97
CA SER A 417 -1.02 -0.37 6.36
C SER A 417 -2.31 -1.15 6.63
N ILE A 418 -3.44 -0.72 6.03
CA ILE A 418 -4.74 -1.41 6.16
C ILE A 418 -4.65 -2.82 5.54
N MET A 419 -4.06 -2.90 4.35
CA MET A 419 -3.94 -4.16 3.62
C MET A 419 -2.88 -5.08 4.21
N HIS A 420 -1.83 -4.52 4.79
CA HIS A 420 -0.82 -5.28 5.51
C HIS A 420 -1.43 -6.08 6.67
N ILE A 421 -2.25 -5.45 7.53
CA ILE A 421 -2.89 -6.14 8.66
C ILE A 421 -3.96 -7.15 8.21
N ASP A 422 -4.76 -6.80 7.19
CA ASP A 422 -5.80 -7.66 6.65
C ASP A 422 -5.20 -8.94 6.06
N LEU A 423 -4.20 -8.79 5.19
CA LEU A 423 -3.52 -9.91 4.54
C LEU A 423 -2.73 -10.74 5.56
N LEU A 424 -2.11 -10.13 6.57
CA LEU A 424 -1.44 -10.85 7.67
C LEU A 424 -2.46 -11.73 8.41
N THR A 425 -3.62 -11.17 8.74
CA THR A 425 -4.67 -11.89 9.47
C THR A 425 -5.24 -13.04 8.66
N ILE A 426 -5.48 -12.85 7.35
CA ILE A 426 -5.90 -13.92 6.43
C ILE A 426 -4.80 -14.99 6.29
N PHE A 427 -3.53 -14.57 6.17
CA PHE A 427 -2.40 -15.48 6.04
C PHE A 427 -2.25 -16.37 7.28
N LEU A 428 -2.27 -15.78 8.49
CA LEU A 428 -2.21 -16.55 9.74
C LEU A 428 -3.40 -17.50 9.85
N SER A 429 -4.61 -17.06 9.49
CA SER A 429 -5.81 -17.90 9.45
C SER A 429 -5.66 -19.10 8.53
N THR A 430 -5.08 -18.88 7.35
CA THR A 430 -4.81 -19.94 6.37
C THR A 430 -3.76 -20.92 6.88
N VAL A 431 -2.67 -20.43 7.49
CA VAL A 431 -1.64 -21.29 8.12
C VAL A 431 -2.24 -22.12 9.27
N GLY A 432 -3.09 -21.52 10.09
CA GLY A 432 -3.80 -22.22 11.16
C GLY A 432 -4.70 -23.32 10.63
N LEU A 433 -5.47 -23.04 9.57
CA LEU A 433 -6.33 -24.02 8.90
C LEU A 433 -5.52 -25.18 8.31
N VAL A 434 -4.46 -24.88 7.56
CA VAL A 434 -3.58 -25.89 6.95
C VAL A 434 -2.92 -26.76 8.03
N GLY A 435 -2.42 -26.16 9.11
CA GLY A 435 -1.86 -26.91 10.23
C GLY A 435 -2.89 -27.81 10.90
N ASN A 436 -4.14 -27.36 11.06
CA ASN A 436 -5.23 -28.19 11.58
C ASN A 436 -5.58 -29.36 10.66
N LEU A 437 -5.75 -29.10 9.36
CA LEU A 437 -6.06 -30.13 8.35
C LEU A 437 -4.95 -31.18 8.26
N LEU A 438 -3.69 -30.75 8.26
CA LEU A 438 -2.53 -31.63 8.21
C LEU A 438 -2.15 -32.20 9.58
N ARG A 439 -2.85 -31.84 10.65
CA ARG A 439 -2.56 -32.28 12.03
C ARG A 439 -1.11 -32.01 12.44
N GLU A 440 -0.63 -30.80 12.19
CA GLU A 440 0.72 -30.35 12.52
C GLU A 440 0.71 -28.98 13.16
N ARG A 441 1.70 -28.73 14.03
CA ARG A 441 1.90 -27.41 14.66
C ARG A 441 2.83 -26.57 13.79
N VAL A 442 2.44 -25.33 13.53
CA VAL A 442 3.27 -24.33 12.84
C VAL A 442 3.65 -23.24 13.84
N ASP A 443 4.94 -22.93 13.90
CA ASP A 443 5.43 -21.89 14.77
C ASP A 443 4.91 -20.51 14.34
N PRO A 444 4.27 -19.73 15.23
CA PRO A 444 3.76 -18.41 14.88
C PRO A 444 4.83 -17.44 14.37
N ALA A 445 6.04 -17.48 14.95
CA ALA A 445 7.12 -16.60 14.51
C ALA A 445 7.56 -16.93 13.08
N LEU A 446 7.60 -18.22 12.72
CA LEU A 446 7.89 -18.66 11.36
C LEU A 446 6.81 -18.16 10.38
N ALA A 447 5.53 -18.26 10.76
CA ALA A 447 4.42 -17.83 9.91
C ALA A 447 4.45 -16.32 9.66
N VAL A 448 4.64 -15.51 10.70
CA VAL A 448 4.74 -14.04 10.58
C VAL A 448 5.96 -13.66 9.73
N ILE A 449 7.14 -14.25 9.97
CA ILE A 449 8.34 -13.97 9.17
C ILE A 449 8.13 -14.32 7.70
N LEU A 450 7.53 -15.48 7.40
CA LEU A 450 7.25 -15.88 6.02
C LEU A 450 6.24 -14.96 5.34
N PHE A 451 5.25 -14.47 6.07
CA PHE A 451 4.33 -13.45 5.56
C PHE A 451 5.07 -12.15 5.25
N GLU A 452 5.87 -11.61 6.18
CA GLU A 452 6.61 -10.36 5.95
C GLU A 452 7.55 -10.46 4.75
N VAL A 453 8.24 -11.59 4.59
CA VAL A 453 9.05 -11.83 3.39
C VAL A 453 8.18 -11.83 2.13
N GLY A 454 7.03 -12.51 2.13
CA GLY A 454 6.10 -12.51 0.99
C GLY A 454 5.56 -11.13 0.67
N PHE A 455 5.17 -10.36 1.69
CA PHE A 455 4.58 -9.03 1.55
C PHE A 455 5.59 -7.97 1.10
N GLN A 456 6.79 -7.95 1.69
CA GLN A 456 7.84 -6.97 1.36
C GLN A 456 8.44 -7.22 -0.03
N PHE A 457 8.62 -8.48 -0.42
CA PHE A 457 9.19 -8.85 -1.72
C PHE A 457 8.13 -9.16 -2.79
N ARG A 458 6.85 -8.82 -2.56
CA ARG A 458 5.74 -9.21 -3.44
C ARG A 458 5.94 -8.77 -4.89
N LEU A 459 6.43 -7.55 -5.14
CA LEU A 459 6.68 -7.04 -6.49
C LEU A 459 7.79 -7.83 -7.19
N SER A 460 8.89 -8.12 -6.47
CA SER A 460 9.97 -8.95 -6.98
C SER A 460 9.52 -10.37 -7.28
N ILE A 461 8.72 -10.98 -6.39
CA ILE A 461 8.16 -12.32 -6.58
C ILE A 461 7.20 -12.34 -7.78
N LEU A 462 6.42 -11.28 -7.97
CA LEU A 462 5.50 -11.16 -9.10
C LEU A 462 6.21 -11.23 -10.46
N THR A 463 7.46 -10.76 -10.54
CA THR A 463 8.29 -10.87 -11.76
C THR A 463 8.85 -12.27 -12.01
N TRP A 464 8.76 -13.21 -11.06
CA TRP A 464 9.27 -14.57 -11.25
C TRP A 464 8.41 -15.41 -12.21
N LEU A 465 7.14 -15.01 -12.40
CA LEU A 465 6.17 -15.72 -13.23
C LEU A 465 5.67 -14.80 -14.36
N PRO A 466 6.30 -14.82 -15.55
CA PRO A 466 6.00 -13.89 -16.63
C PRO A 466 4.53 -13.85 -17.05
N SER A 467 3.82 -14.98 -16.98
CA SER A 467 2.39 -15.07 -17.30
C SER A 467 1.52 -14.28 -16.31
N VAL A 468 1.87 -14.30 -15.01
CA VAL A 468 1.18 -13.53 -13.97
C VAL A 468 1.50 -12.05 -14.12
N THR A 469 2.78 -11.73 -14.37
CA THR A 469 3.22 -10.34 -14.62
C THR A 469 2.49 -9.73 -15.83
N ALA A 470 2.38 -10.48 -16.93
CA ALA A 470 1.67 -10.03 -18.13
C ALA A 470 0.19 -9.74 -17.83
N LYS A 471 -0.50 -10.64 -17.14
CA LYS A 471 -1.91 -10.46 -16.76
C LYS A 471 -2.12 -9.21 -15.89
N VAL A 472 -1.24 -8.97 -14.92
CA VAL A 472 -1.28 -7.79 -14.04
C VAL A 472 -1.00 -6.51 -14.83
N SER A 473 0.02 -6.51 -15.70
CA SER A 473 0.38 -5.37 -16.55
C SER A 473 -0.72 -5.03 -17.55
N ASP A 474 -1.31 -6.04 -18.22
CA ASP A 474 -2.41 -5.86 -19.17
C ASP A 474 -3.65 -5.28 -18.48
N SER A 475 -3.95 -5.74 -17.27
CA SER A 475 -5.09 -5.23 -16.50
C SER A 475 -4.86 -3.78 -16.05
N SER A 476 -3.64 -3.45 -15.58
CA SER A 476 -3.25 -2.07 -15.27
C SER A 476 -3.35 -1.15 -16.49
N MET A 477 -2.82 -1.59 -17.64
CA MET A 477 -2.92 -0.85 -18.88
C MET A 477 -4.37 -0.71 -19.35
N SER A 478 -5.20 -1.74 -19.19
CA SER A 478 -6.63 -1.66 -19.49
C SER A 478 -7.32 -0.63 -18.61
N ILE A 479 -7.09 -0.64 -17.29
CA ILE A 479 -7.65 0.35 -16.35
C ILE A 479 -7.23 1.77 -16.76
N TYR A 480 -5.97 1.95 -17.16
CA TYR A 480 -5.43 3.21 -17.64
C TYR A 480 -6.02 3.66 -18.99
N THR A 481 -6.13 2.75 -19.97
CA THR A 481 -6.50 3.07 -21.37
C THR A 481 -8.01 3.12 -21.61
N THR A 482 -8.81 2.30 -20.92
CA THR A 482 -10.28 2.19 -21.09
C THR A 482 -10.99 3.52 -20.84
N ARG A 483 -10.31 4.50 -20.22
CA ARG A 483 -10.87 5.82 -19.90
C ARG A 483 -10.27 6.98 -20.71
N ASN A 484 -9.15 6.76 -21.42
CA ASN A 484 -8.45 7.77 -22.22
C ASN A 484 -9.08 8.02 -23.61
N LEU A 485 -10.09 7.22 -24.00
CA LEU A 485 -10.36 6.97 -25.42
C LEU A 485 -11.83 6.99 -25.88
N VAL A 486 -12.83 7.19 -25.01
CA VAL A 486 -14.20 7.43 -25.52
C VAL A 486 -14.42 8.93 -25.53
N PRO A 487 -14.10 9.63 -26.65
CA PRO A 487 -14.54 11.01 -26.81
C PRO A 487 -16.06 11.04 -26.61
N ASN A 488 -16.51 11.93 -25.73
CA ASN A 488 -17.90 12.33 -25.78
C ASN A 488 -18.11 12.97 -27.17
N GLU A 489 -19.06 12.44 -27.97
CA GLU A 489 -19.27 12.89 -29.36
C GLU A 489 -19.47 14.42 -29.43
N ASP A 490 -20.09 15.00 -28.40
CA ASP A 490 -20.28 16.44 -28.25
C ASP A 490 -18.97 17.21 -28.02
N ALA A 491 -18.00 16.63 -27.30
CA ALA A 491 -16.72 17.27 -27.03
C ALA A 491 -15.83 17.31 -28.28
N THR A 492 -15.88 16.27 -29.13
CA THR A 492 -15.11 16.25 -30.38
C THR A 492 -15.64 17.22 -31.42
N LEU A 493 -16.89 17.69 -31.30
CA LEU A 493 -17.43 18.75 -32.14
C LEU A 493 -16.76 20.11 -31.86
N HIS A 494 -16.40 20.36 -30.60
CA HIS A 494 -15.89 21.67 -30.16
C HIS A 494 -14.37 21.72 -30.02
N SER A 495 -13.70 20.58 -29.86
CA SER A 495 -12.26 20.55 -29.61
C SER A 495 -11.57 19.27 -30.09
N PRO A 496 -10.35 19.39 -30.67
CA PRO A 496 -9.45 18.25 -30.87
C PRO A 496 -8.74 17.80 -29.57
N MET A 497 -8.79 18.60 -28.51
CA MET A 497 -8.22 18.25 -27.20
C MET A 497 -9.20 17.42 -26.36
N ARG A 498 -8.66 16.54 -25.52
CA ARG A 498 -9.44 15.68 -24.63
C ARG A 498 -9.38 16.16 -23.19
N ALA A 499 -10.41 15.89 -22.41
CA ALA A 499 -10.36 16.08 -20.95
C ALA A 499 -10.06 14.75 -20.28
N TRP A 500 -9.23 14.79 -19.23
CA TRP A 500 -8.98 13.66 -18.36
C TRP A 500 -9.46 14.04 -16.97
N GLY A 501 -10.38 13.24 -16.43
CA GLY A 501 -10.89 13.38 -15.07
C GLY A 501 -10.80 12.08 -14.29
N ALA A 502 -11.11 12.16 -13.00
CA ALA A 502 -11.30 10.98 -12.17
C ALA A 502 -12.46 10.13 -12.72
N TYR A 503 -12.37 8.81 -12.57
CA TYR A 503 -13.34 7.90 -13.17
C TYR A 503 -13.85 6.83 -12.20
N PRO A 504 -15.09 6.32 -12.39
CA PRO A 504 -15.58 5.24 -11.54
C PRO A 504 -14.82 3.94 -11.80
N LEU A 505 -14.34 3.26 -10.76
CA LEU A 505 -13.77 1.92 -10.87
C LEU A 505 -14.94 0.93 -11.05
N LEU A 506 -15.15 0.50 -12.29
CA LEU A 506 -16.18 -0.50 -12.64
C LEU A 506 -15.59 -1.89 -12.45
N GLY A 507 -16.29 -2.73 -11.67
CA GLY A 507 -16.09 -4.16 -11.43
C GLY A 507 -14.72 -4.78 -11.77
N SER A 508 -14.05 -5.34 -10.76
CA SER A 508 -12.74 -5.99 -10.93
C SER A 508 -12.82 -7.37 -11.57
N ASP A 509 -11.90 -7.69 -12.50
CA ASP A 509 -11.64 -9.06 -12.94
C ASP A 509 -11.10 -9.88 -11.74
N PRO A 510 -11.79 -10.93 -11.25
CA PRO A 510 -11.31 -11.74 -10.14
C PRO A 510 -9.94 -12.39 -10.44
N ALA A 511 -9.66 -12.69 -11.72
CA ALA A 511 -8.37 -13.25 -12.11
C ALA A 511 -7.22 -12.24 -11.91
N PHE A 512 -7.49 -10.94 -12.11
CA PHE A 512 -6.53 -9.87 -11.83
C PHE A 512 -6.21 -9.79 -10.33
N VAL A 513 -7.24 -9.79 -9.47
CA VAL A 513 -7.07 -9.74 -8.01
C VAL A 513 -6.26 -10.93 -7.51
N VAL A 514 -6.58 -12.14 -7.96
CA VAL A 514 -5.86 -13.35 -7.57
C VAL A 514 -4.41 -13.31 -8.08
N ALA A 515 -4.18 -12.87 -9.32
CA ALA A 515 -2.84 -12.73 -9.87
C ALA A 515 -1.99 -11.75 -9.05
N ALA A 516 -2.54 -10.58 -8.72
CA ALA A 516 -1.85 -9.55 -7.94
C ALA A 516 -1.57 -9.97 -6.49
N LEU A 517 -2.48 -10.69 -5.83
CA LEU A 517 -2.29 -11.17 -4.46
C LEU A 517 -1.42 -12.45 -4.34
N SER A 518 -1.30 -13.22 -5.42
CA SER A 518 -0.56 -14.49 -5.41
C SER A 518 0.86 -14.42 -4.84
N PRO A 519 1.67 -13.35 -5.07
CA PRO A 519 3.03 -13.26 -4.53
C PRO A 519 3.07 -13.17 -3.00
N THR A 520 2.13 -12.44 -2.39
CA THR A 520 2.01 -12.31 -0.94
C THR A 520 1.76 -13.66 -0.26
N PHE A 521 0.99 -14.53 -0.92
CA PHE A 521 0.68 -15.88 -0.44
C PHE A 521 1.66 -16.95 -0.92
N PHE A 522 2.66 -16.62 -1.74
CA PHE A 522 3.66 -17.57 -2.24
C PHE A 522 4.40 -18.29 -1.11
N SER A 523 4.64 -17.59 0.02
CA SER A 523 5.29 -18.15 1.20
C SER A 523 4.49 -19.25 1.91
N LEU A 524 3.19 -19.42 1.61
CA LEU A 524 2.42 -20.59 2.06
C LEU A 524 3.00 -21.90 1.52
N LEU A 525 3.59 -21.90 0.32
CA LEU A 525 4.27 -23.08 -0.22
C LEU A 525 5.43 -23.51 0.68
N MET A 526 6.14 -22.55 1.26
CA MET A 526 7.22 -22.82 2.22
C MET A 526 6.69 -23.38 3.54
N VAL A 527 5.52 -22.93 3.99
CA VAL A 527 4.83 -23.51 5.17
C VAL A 527 4.44 -24.97 4.91
N VAL A 528 3.86 -25.26 3.75
CA VAL A 528 3.48 -26.64 3.37
C VAL A 528 4.72 -27.53 3.25
N ALA A 529 5.79 -27.04 2.63
CA ALA A 529 7.07 -27.74 2.55
C ALA A 529 7.67 -28.01 3.94
N TYR A 530 7.62 -27.02 4.85
CA TYR A 530 8.04 -27.18 6.24
C TYR A 530 7.26 -28.29 6.94
N ILE A 531 5.93 -28.30 6.81
CA ILE A 531 5.06 -29.35 7.36
C ILE A 531 5.43 -30.72 6.79
N GLY A 532 5.64 -30.81 5.46
CA GLY A 532 6.04 -32.04 4.78
C GLY A 532 7.38 -32.59 5.29
N MET A 533 8.41 -31.73 5.38
CA MET A 533 9.72 -32.09 5.92
C MET A 533 9.62 -32.59 7.36
N ARG A 534 8.81 -31.92 8.20
CA ARG A 534 8.60 -32.32 9.60
C ARG A 534 7.98 -33.71 9.70
N LYS A 535 6.95 -33.99 8.89
CA LYS A 535 6.33 -35.32 8.82
C LYS A 535 7.29 -36.42 8.36
N ILE A 536 8.08 -36.15 7.33
CA ILE A 536 9.11 -37.08 6.82
C ILE A 536 10.15 -37.36 7.92
N TYR A 537 10.63 -36.31 8.59
CA TYR A 537 11.60 -36.43 9.67
C TYR A 537 11.07 -37.28 10.83
N PHE A 538 9.84 -37.06 11.29
CA PHE A 538 9.24 -37.86 12.37
C PHE A 538 9.00 -39.31 11.94
N ARG A 539 8.54 -39.55 10.71
CA ARG A 539 8.38 -40.91 10.18
C ARG A 539 9.70 -41.66 10.17
N HIS A 540 10.77 -41.03 9.68
CA HIS A 540 12.08 -41.65 9.60
C HIS A 540 12.74 -41.86 10.98
N SER A 541 12.54 -40.91 11.90
CA SER A 541 13.04 -41.02 13.28
C SER A 541 12.38 -42.18 14.02
N ARG A 542 11.06 -42.39 13.84
CA ARG A 542 10.35 -43.55 14.41
C ARG A 542 10.89 -44.87 13.90
N LEU A 543 11.15 -44.99 12.60
CA LEU A 543 11.72 -46.19 11.98
C LEU A 543 13.12 -46.53 12.52
N LYS A 544 13.96 -45.52 12.77
CA LYS A 544 15.33 -45.72 13.31
C LYS A 544 15.35 -46.16 14.78
N THR A 545 14.37 -45.75 15.58
CA THR A 545 14.28 -46.21 16.99
C THR A 545 13.84 -47.66 17.08
N THR A 546 13.05 -48.17 16.12
CA THR A 546 12.62 -49.58 16.09
C THR A 546 13.74 -50.55 15.68
N THR A 547 14.80 -50.08 15.00
CA THR A 547 15.87 -50.93 14.49
C THR A 547 17.14 -50.99 15.37
N HIS A 548 17.23 -50.19 16.43
CA HIS A 548 18.45 -50.08 17.23
C HIS A 548 18.21 -50.03 18.76
N THR A 549 17.46 -50.97 19.34
CA THR A 549 17.53 -51.18 20.81
C THR A 549 16.97 -52.54 21.25
N MET A 550 17.81 -53.59 21.15
CA MET A 550 17.78 -54.72 22.09
C MET A 550 19.09 -54.69 22.87
N THR A 551 19.20 -53.80 23.85
CA THR A 551 20.07 -53.89 25.04
C THR A 551 20.02 -52.57 25.82
N ALA A 552 20.04 -52.70 27.14
CA ALA A 552 19.69 -51.69 28.12
C ALA A 552 20.53 -50.40 28.08
N VAL A 553 19.86 -49.24 27.99
CA VAL A 553 20.04 -48.00 28.78
C VAL A 553 18.70 -47.26 28.64
N ILE A 554 18.13 -46.73 29.73
CA ILE A 554 16.92 -45.90 29.71
C ILE A 554 17.32 -44.44 29.43
N PRO A 555 16.90 -43.84 28.31
CA PRO A 555 16.63 -42.41 28.25
C PRO A 555 15.13 -42.13 28.15
N GLU A 556 14.74 -40.96 28.64
CA GLU A 556 13.40 -40.36 28.65
C GLU A 556 12.57 -40.60 27.37
N GLU A 557 11.84 -41.71 27.31
CA GLU A 557 10.54 -41.97 26.65
C GLU A 557 10.38 -43.51 26.59
N PRO A 558 9.46 -44.14 27.34
CA PRO A 558 9.13 -45.53 27.06
C PRO A 558 8.36 -45.60 25.74
N ALA A 559 8.97 -46.25 24.76
CA ALA A 559 8.41 -46.59 23.44
C ALA A 559 7.30 -47.67 23.52
N THR A 560 6.37 -47.53 24.47
CA THR A 560 5.24 -48.44 24.71
C THR A 560 3.92 -47.67 24.89
N THR A 561 3.66 -46.65 24.06
CA THR A 561 2.42 -45.85 24.10
C THR A 561 1.42 -46.19 22.99
N SER A 562 1.50 -47.37 22.37
CA SER A 562 0.40 -47.91 21.55
C SER A 562 -0.51 -48.89 22.31
N ALA A 563 -0.20 -49.23 23.56
CA ALA A 563 -0.94 -50.25 24.32
C ALA A 563 -1.32 -49.87 25.76
N LEU A 564 -0.97 -48.68 26.26
CA LEU A 564 -1.55 -48.16 27.51
C LEU A 564 -2.81 -47.34 27.19
N PRO A 565 -3.93 -47.54 27.92
CA PRO A 565 -5.09 -46.66 27.79
C PRO A 565 -4.62 -45.21 27.97
N LYS A 566 -5.17 -44.32 27.14
CA LYS A 566 -4.83 -42.90 27.02
C LYS A 566 -5.04 -42.20 28.38
N LEU A 567 -4.09 -42.36 29.31
CA LEU A 567 -4.19 -41.82 30.66
C LEU A 567 -4.10 -40.30 30.55
N MET A 568 -5.26 -39.67 30.69
CA MET A 568 -5.41 -38.21 30.75
C MET A 568 -4.91 -37.73 32.12
N THR A 569 -4.34 -36.53 32.18
CA THR A 569 -3.96 -35.91 33.45
C THR A 569 -5.20 -35.47 34.22
N ASN A 570 -5.15 -35.31 35.55
CA ASN A 570 -6.28 -34.81 36.33
C ASN A 570 -6.72 -33.43 35.84
N PHE A 571 -5.78 -32.59 35.39
CA PHE A 571 -6.07 -31.35 34.68
C PHE A 571 -6.92 -31.56 33.42
N GLU A 572 -6.57 -32.52 32.54
CA GLU A 572 -7.34 -32.81 31.31
C GLU A 572 -8.74 -33.33 31.66
N ILE A 573 -8.88 -34.12 32.74
CA ILE A 573 -10.15 -34.67 33.21
C ILE A 573 -11.04 -33.57 33.82
N ALA A 574 -10.48 -32.71 34.66
CA ALA A 574 -11.22 -31.66 35.37
C ALA A 574 -11.65 -30.53 34.43
N THR A 575 -10.78 -30.12 33.50
CA THR A 575 -11.05 -28.99 32.59
C THR A 575 -11.66 -29.42 31.25
N GLY A 576 -11.56 -30.71 30.89
CA GLY A 576 -11.89 -31.19 29.54
C GLY A 576 -10.91 -30.74 28.45
N ALA A 577 -9.86 -29.98 28.79
CA ALA A 577 -8.92 -29.43 27.82
C ALA A 577 -7.82 -30.45 27.51
N VAL A 578 -7.97 -31.14 26.37
CA VAL A 578 -7.03 -32.19 25.96
C VAL A 578 -5.70 -31.58 25.51
N LEU A 579 -4.63 -31.86 26.25
CA LEU A 579 -3.25 -31.44 25.96
C LEU A 579 -2.67 -32.17 24.73
N THR A 580 -3.26 -33.30 24.35
CA THR A 580 -2.92 -34.06 23.13
C THR A 580 -3.82 -33.72 21.95
N GLY A 581 -3.22 -33.34 20.81
CA GLY A 581 -3.95 -33.15 19.55
C GLY A 581 -4.30 -31.70 19.19
N GLN A 582 -3.66 -30.71 19.82
CA GLN A 582 -3.72 -29.34 19.33
C GLN A 582 -2.78 -29.16 18.13
N PHE A 583 -3.34 -28.72 17.01
CA PHE A 583 -2.66 -28.48 15.74
C PHE A 583 -2.89 -27.02 15.28
N GLY A 584 -2.31 -26.62 14.16
CA GLY A 584 -2.45 -25.26 13.64
C GLY A 584 -1.34 -24.32 14.12
N LEU A 585 -1.66 -23.03 14.22
CA LEU A 585 -0.72 -21.96 14.56
C LEU A 585 -0.47 -21.92 16.08
N ILE A 586 0.41 -22.78 16.56
CA ILE A 586 0.66 -23.04 17.98
C ILE A 586 2.15 -23.35 18.17
N CYS A 587 2.76 -22.77 19.21
CA CYS A 587 4.15 -23.04 19.57
C CYS A 587 4.42 -24.52 19.86
N ASP A 588 5.60 -25.00 19.46
CA ASP A 588 6.01 -26.40 19.67
C ASP A 588 6.64 -26.61 21.05
N PHE A 589 5.87 -26.33 22.11
CA PHE A 589 6.30 -26.56 23.49
C PHE A 589 5.93 -27.96 23.98
N LYS A 590 6.64 -28.42 25.03
CA LYS A 590 6.38 -29.72 25.65
C LYS A 590 5.11 -29.65 26.49
N ASN A 591 4.03 -30.32 26.11
CA ASN A 591 2.76 -30.26 26.83
C ASN A 591 2.74 -31.11 28.12
N HIS A 592 3.61 -32.12 28.23
CA HIS A 592 3.64 -33.05 29.37
C HIS A 592 5.01 -33.13 30.00
N ARG A 593 5.03 -33.40 31.31
CA ARG A 593 6.24 -33.75 32.05
C ARG A 593 5.99 -35.06 32.78
N PHE A 594 6.93 -36.01 32.68
CA PHE A 594 6.86 -37.25 33.45
C PHE A 594 7.62 -37.08 34.76
N ILE A 595 6.95 -37.32 35.88
CA ILE A 595 7.55 -37.29 37.22
C ILE A 595 7.23 -38.62 37.87
N LYS A 596 8.27 -39.38 38.24
CA LYS A 596 8.14 -40.71 38.89
C LYS A 596 7.20 -41.68 38.15
N GLY A 597 7.24 -41.69 36.82
CA GLY A 597 6.41 -42.57 35.98
C GLY A 597 4.97 -42.10 35.73
N MET A 598 4.51 -41.05 36.43
CA MET A 598 3.20 -40.44 36.24
C MET A 598 3.27 -39.23 35.30
N ARG A 599 2.20 -39.01 34.54
CA ARG A 599 2.10 -37.95 33.53
C ARG A 599 1.48 -36.70 34.17
N TYR A 600 2.17 -35.57 34.06
CA TYR A 600 1.70 -34.27 34.54
C TYR A 600 1.57 -33.29 33.37
N ALA A 601 0.63 -32.35 33.49
CA ALA A 601 0.49 -31.21 32.60
C ALA A 601 1.65 -30.23 32.85
N SER A 602 2.41 -29.89 31.81
CA SER A 602 3.47 -28.90 31.95
C SER A 602 2.89 -27.48 32.07
N ALA A 603 3.66 -26.55 32.65
CA ALA A 603 3.29 -25.14 32.69
C ALA A 603 2.99 -24.56 31.30
N ASP A 604 3.76 -24.96 30.29
CA ASP A 604 3.49 -24.58 28.90
C ASP A 604 2.17 -25.20 28.42
N GLY A 605 1.91 -26.48 28.69
CA GLY A 605 0.67 -27.16 28.29
C GLY A 605 -0.59 -26.52 28.89
N ILE A 606 -0.53 -26.11 30.16
CA ILE A 606 -1.63 -25.42 30.85
C ILE A 606 -1.90 -24.06 30.20
N TYR A 607 -0.84 -23.25 30.01
CA TYR A 607 -0.98 -21.94 29.38
C TYR A 607 -1.40 -22.01 27.91
N MET A 608 -0.89 -22.99 27.15
CA MET A 608 -1.26 -23.20 25.75
C MET A 608 -2.71 -23.69 25.57
N ASN A 609 -3.33 -24.22 26.62
CA ASN A 609 -4.77 -24.49 26.67
C ASN A 609 -5.60 -23.30 27.17
N GLY A 610 -4.96 -22.15 27.40
CA GLY A 610 -5.63 -20.95 27.85
C GLY A 610 -5.99 -20.97 29.33
N PHE A 611 -5.17 -21.56 30.19
CA PHE A 611 -5.36 -21.53 31.65
C PHE A 611 -4.17 -20.91 32.37
N VAL A 612 -4.45 -20.24 33.50
CA VAL A 612 -3.46 -19.67 34.41
C VAL A 612 -3.88 -19.92 35.85
N ILE A 613 -2.91 -19.93 36.76
CA ILE A 613 -3.18 -20.12 38.18
C ILE A 613 -3.06 -18.78 38.89
N SER A 614 -4.08 -18.41 39.63
CA SER A 614 -4.16 -17.21 40.48
C SER A 614 -3.87 -17.60 41.92
N ASP A 615 -2.87 -16.95 42.54
CA ASP A 615 -2.44 -17.13 43.93
C ASP A 615 -2.18 -18.58 44.38
N ASN A 616 -1.83 -19.47 43.43
CA ASN A 616 -1.75 -20.93 43.65
C ASN A 616 -3.04 -21.58 44.21
N LYS A 617 -4.19 -20.90 44.10
CA LYS A 617 -5.49 -21.33 44.64
C LYS A 617 -6.52 -21.61 43.57
N TYR A 618 -6.52 -20.82 42.50
CA TYR A 618 -7.58 -20.87 41.49
C TYR A 618 -6.98 -21.06 40.10
N LEU A 619 -7.49 -22.03 39.35
CA LEU A 619 -7.23 -22.21 37.94
C LEU A 619 -8.30 -21.47 37.14
N ILE A 620 -7.87 -20.49 36.35
CA ILE A 620 -8.71 -19.55 35.63
C ILE A 620 -8.42 -19.65 34.14
N GLN A 621 -9.46 -19.65 33.31
CA GLN A 621 -9.30 -19.56 31.86
C GLN A 621 -8.85 -18.13 31.47
N THR A 622 -7.78 -18.00 30.70
CA THR A 622 -7.19 -16.70 30.32
C THR A 622 -8.16 -15.84 29.53
N GLY A 623 -9.04 -16.44 28.73
CA GLY A 623 -10.08 -15.73 27.99
C GLY A 623 -11.19 -15.14 28.86
N ASP A 624 -11.35 -15.62 30.11
CA ASP A 624 -12.33 -15.09 31.05
C ASP A 624 -11.76 -14.00 31.96
N LEU A 625 -10.43 -13.84 32.02
CA LEU A 625 -9.77 -12.79 32.83
C LEU A 625 -10.25 -11.36 32.49
N PRO A 626 -10.41 -10.94 31.22
CA PRO A 626 -10.96 -9.62 30.91
C PRO A 626 -12.35 -9.43 31.51
N ALA A 627 -13.20 -10.46 31.44
CA ALA A 627 -14.55 -10.42 31.98
C ALA A 627 -14.53 -10.36 33.52
N ILE A 628 -13.64 -11.10 34.19
CA ILE A 628 -13.47 -11.06 35.64
C ILE A 628 -13.03 -9.66 36.10
N VAL A 629 -12.04 -9.06 35.44
CA VAL A 629 -11.56 -7.70 35.75
C VAL A 629 -12.70 -6.69 35.58
N LEU A 630 -13.45 -6.79 34.49
CA LEU A 630 -14.58 -5.89 34.22
C LEU A 630 -15.72 -6.06 35.24
N MET A 631 -16.09 -7.30 35.60
CA MET A 631 -17.08 -7.56 36.64
C MET A 631 -16.67 -6.98 37.99
N LYS A 632 -15.37 -7.01 38.29
CA LYS A 632 -14.82 -6.44 39.53
C LYS A 632 -14.83 -4.91 39.53
N LEU A 633 -14.52 -4.28 38.39
CA LEU A 633 -14.60 -2.81 38.23
C LEU A 633 -16.04 -2.30 38.32
N ILE A 634 -16.98 -2.94 37.61
CA ILE A 634 -18.39 -2.52 37.55
C ILE A 634 -19.17 -2.98 38.81
N ARG A 635 -18.62 -3.92 39.59
CA ARG A 635 -19.30 -4.60 40.71
C ARG A 635 -20.63 -5.26 40.30
N ARG A 636 -20.75 -5.67 39.03
CA ARG A 636 -21.92 -6.38 38.50
C ARG A 636 -21.48 -7.60 37.71
N ARG A 637 -22.20 -8.70 37.90
CA ARG A 637 -22.03 -9.93 37.10
C ARG A 637 -22.82 -9.79 35.81
N PHE A 638 -22.12 -9.72 34.68
CA PHE A 638 -22.74 -9.66 33.34
C PHE A 638 -22.50 -10.93 32.50
N ARG A 639 -21.61 -11.83 32.94
CA ARG A 639 -21.30 -13.11 32.28
C ARG A 639 -21.07 -14.19 33.34
N ASN A 640 -21.38 -15.45 33.02
CA ASN A 640 -21.05 -16.58 33.88
C ASN A 640 -19.63 -17.03 33.58
N VAL A 641 -18.77 -16.97 34.59
CA VAL A 641 -17.38 -17.40 34.51
C VAL A 641 -17.15 -18.46 35.58
N PHE A 642 -16.46 -19.54 35.23
CA PHE A 642 -16.18 -20.66 36.12
C PHE A 642 -14.67 -20.79 36.35
N ILE A 643 -14.29 -21.09 37.60
CA ILE A 643 -12.90 -21.32 38.03
C ILE A 643 -12.80 -22.65 38.76
N PHE A 644 -11.62 -23.28 38.74
CA PHE A 644 -11.38 -24.53 39.48
C PHE A 644 -10.45 -24.29 40.66
N ASP A 645 -10.73 -24.92 41.79
CA ASP A 645 -9.84 -24.84 42.95
C ASP A 645 -8.62 -25.75 42.74
N VAL A 646 -7.44 -25.25 43.09
CA VAL A 646 -6.16 -25.96 43.00
C VAL A 646 -5.65 -26.20 44.42
N GLN A 647 -5.40 -27.47 44.74
CA GLN A 647 -4.77 -27.87 46.00
C GLN A 647 -3.42 -28.51 45.71
N LEU A 648 -2.34 -27.81 46.08
CA LEU A 648 -0.96 -28.19 45.77
C LEU A 648 -0.72 -28.27 44.25
N ASN A 649 -0.79 -29.48 43.67
CA ASN A 649 -0.64 -29.73 42.24
C ASN A 649 -1.88 -30.37 41.62
N ASP A 650 -2.94 -30.61 42.39
CA ASP A 650 -4.15 -31.30 41.92
C ASP A 650 -5.30 -30.32 41.68
N VAL A 651 -6.00 -30.53 40.56
CA VAL A 651 -7.13 -29.69 40.13
C VAL A 651 -8.43 -30.34 40.57
N GLN A 652 -9.22 -29.61 41.34
CA GLN A 652 -10.53 -30.10 41.77
C GLN A 652 -11.49 -30.19 40.57
N PRO A 653 -12.26 -31.27 40.43
CA PRO A 653 -13.13 -31.50 39.28
C PRO A 653 -14.37 -30.59 39.26
N LEU A 654 -14.70 -29.93 40.38
CA LEU A 654 -15.92 -29.15 40.55
C LEU A 654 -15.65 -27.67 40.32
N ALA A 655 -16.23 -27.12 39.26
CA ALA A 655 -16.06 -25.72 38.89
C ALA A 655 -16.92 -24.80 39.77
N ARG A 656 -16.36 -23.66 40.19
CA ARG A 656 -17.01 -22.63 41.00
C ARG A 656 -17.35 -21.41 40.16
N LEU A 657 -18.55 -20.89 40.33
CA LEU A 657 -18.99 -19.66 39.65
C LEU A 657 -18.36 -18.41 40.30
N VAL A 658 -17.87 -17.49 39.47
CA VAL A 658 -17.23 -16.24 39.89
C VAL A 658 -18.26 -15.12 40.10
N TYR A 659 -18.15 -14.44 41.23
CA TYR A 659 -18.83 -13.19 41.57
C TYR A 659 -17.80 -12.05 41.72
N PRO A 660 -18.21 -10.77 41.68
CA PRO A 660 -17.29 -9.63 41.82
C PRO A 660 -16.40 -9.66 43.07
N ASP A 661 -16.87 -10.32 44.13
CA ASP A 661 -16.18 -10.44 45.42
C ASP A 661 -15.44 -11.77 45.61
N THR A 662 -15.52 -12.71 44.65
CA THR A 662 -14.91 -14.05 44.78
C THR A 662 -13.38 -14.00 44.78
N LEU A 663 -12.78 -13.13 43.96
CA LEU A 663 -11.32 -12.99 43.81
C LEU A 663 -10.88 -11.62 44.33
N LYS A 664 -9.80 -11.54 45.10
CA LYS A 664 -9.20 -10.26 45.51
C LYS A 664 -8.34 -9.67 44.38
N TRP A 665 -8.08 -8.36 44.43
CA TRP A 665 -7.15 -7.73 43.47
C TRP A 665 -5.74 -8.31 43.57
N SER A 666 -5.30 -8.71 44.77
CA SER A 666 -4.05 -9.44 44.98
C SER A 666 -3.98 -10.72 44.15
N ASP A 667 -5.09 -11.44 44.06
CA ASP A 667 -5.17 -12.75 43.40
C ASP A 667 -5.03 -12.60 41.88
N LEU A 668 -5.55 -11.50 41.32
CA LEU A 668 -5.43 -11.16 39.89
C LEU A 668 -4.03 -10.66 39.50
N VAL A 669 -3.24 -10.17 40.47
CA VAL A 669 -1.85 -9.74 40.25
C VAL A 669 -0.87 -10.89 40.50
N SER A 670 -1.20 -11.84 41.37
CA SER A 670 -0.37 -13.03 41.67
C SER A 670 -0.62 -14.19 40.69
N LEU A 671 -0.63 -13.89 39.38
CA LEU A 671 -0.72 -14.93 38.34
C LEU A 671 0.58 -15.73 38.23
N ASN A 672 0.46 -17.05 38.15
CA ASN A 672 1.56 -17.99 38.06
C ASN A 672 1.19 -19.22 37.22
N LEU A 673 2.18 -20.07 36.95
CA LEU A 673 2.03 -21.39 36.33
C LEU A 673 2.86 -22.42 37.11
N SER A 674 2.20 -23.50 37.51
CA SER A 674 2.84 -24.67 38.11
C SER A 674 2.51 -25.92 37.29
N VAL A 675 3.19 -27.03 37.60
CA VAL A 675 2.91 -28.33 36.99
C VAL A 675 1.71 -28.94 37.71
N LEU A 676 0.70 -29.40 36.96
CA LEU A 676 -0.54 -29.98 37.52
C LEU A 676 -0.65 -31.48 37.19
N SER A 677 -1.23 -32.26 38.10
CA SER A 677 -1.47 -33.71 37.92
C SER A 677 -2.49 -34.03 36.86
#